data_AF-A0A954Z6A6-F1
#
_entry.id   AF-A0A954Z6A6-F1
#
_cell.length_a   1.000
_cell.length_b   1.000
_cell.length_c   1.000
_cell.angle_alpha   90.00
_cell.angle_beta   90.00
_cell.angle_gamma   90.00
#
_symmetry.space_group_name_H-M   'P 1'
#
loop_
_entity.id
_entity.type
_entity.pdbx_description
1 polymer ?
#
loop_
_entity_poly.entity_id
_entity_poly.type
_entity_poly.pdbx_seq_one_letter_code
_entity_poly.pdbx_strand_id
1 'polypeptide(L)'
;LNFFVDEVGQYIADNPRLMTNLQTIAESLATKCQGRAWIVVTAQGDMDTVIGEMTKEQGNDFSRIQARFKHRLKLTSQNVAEVIQLRLLTKTKEAKDDLIPLYEREQNNFKTLFDFADGSQNYRNFRNQDHFVDCYPFVPYQFDLFQLAIRHLSDQNAFEGRHSSVGERSMLGVFQEVAKQIADCEVGELATFDRMYEGIRTSLKTGMQHAIGAAERNLDSDLAVRLLKALFLVKYVREFKPTLRNLCVLMFDHFDRKPNELAKEVSDALQVLESQVYIQRNGEMYEFLTDEEKDVEQEIKNTDVDSTDVAKELSDIIFDQVIRSRKLRYEATKQDFSYTRKLDDRSYGREYELSVHVISPFHDEYDRLESIKMRSMGSPELLVVLPPDDRLLRDVTLYKQTAKYVSQNLSLTQHESVKRILAEKQVSNAKRKAAIADAVSEAFAEAKLFVGNSEVESNSRDPNARLHDGFEQLVIQNYTNLKLLRGVQYSEHNIHDCLTGEGNDLFGADATSLSEAETEMLSRIQLNGGKGLRTTVKTLIEDFERRPFGWPLAAILCILAKLCGRGKIEARSGSQVLDDDDLVAALKNTRQHANIILDPQIDFTGSQVRRLKDFYEQFFDEVAGATEAKALGEQTAKTFGKLHHELLELRNKRAEFPFLSLLDEPAARIAPLGERPFKYFFTEFEALSEELLDIKENLLDPIRVFMSGSQAEIYARAAAFHRQHEANLSYLVHDGIGSLASTLKDPNCFRGAAVQSLATLTRQLEISIEELLSAERANAAVELDRLRERIESHPGYMEVDDNKKRTIHTTFEKVASTVSEQPLVPLLRETVRRF
;
A
#
# COMPACT_ATOMS: atom_id res chain seq x y z
N LEU A 1 -19.64 67.78 -69.22
CA LEU A 1 -20.61 66.71 -69.56
C LEU A 1 -20.23 65.49 -68.74
N ASN A 2 -21.15 64.91 -67.99
CA ASN A 2 -20.89 63.69 -67.21
C ASN A 2 -21.69 62.55 -67.84
N PHE A 3 -20.98 61.54 -68.34
CA PHE A 3 -21.56 60.39 -69.02
C PHE A 3 -21.37 59.16 -68.13
N PHE A 4 -22.49 58.60 -67.65
CA PHE A 4 -22.49 57.47 -66.73
C PHE A 4 -22.86 56.21 -67.48
N VAL A 5 -22.03 55.17 -67.33
CA VAL A 5 -22.27 53.84 -67.89
C VAL A 5 -22.34 52.86 -66.73
N ASP A 6 -23.54 52.35 -66.48
CA ASP A 6 -23.80 51.42 -65.38
C ASP A 6 -23.54 49.97 -65.82
N GLU A 7 -23.06 49.13 -64.90
CA GLU A 7 -22.87 47.68 -65.06
C GLU A 7 -22.09 47.24 -66.31
N VAL A 8 -20.99 47.94 -66.60
CA VAL A 8 -20.17 47.67 -67.80
C VAL A 8 -19.61 46.24 -67.82
N GLY A 9 -19.37 45.62 -66.66
CA GLY A 9 -18.96 44.22 -66.56
C GLY A 9 -19.99 43.26 -67.20
N GLN A 10 -21.29 43.46 -66.94
CA GLN A 10 -22.35 42.65 -67.55
C GLN A 10 -22.56 43.00 -69.04
N TYR A 11 -22.49 44.30 -69.39
CA TYR A 11 -22.62 44.74 -70.77
C TYR A 11 -21.54 44.13 -71.68
N ILE A 12 -20.32 43.97 -71.16
CA ILE A 12 -19.19 43.43 -71.94
C ILE A 12 -19.20 41.91 -71.93
N ALA A 13 -19.50 41.27 -70.80
CA ALA A 13 -19.43 39.82 -70.61
C ALA A 13 -18.15 39.26 -71.27
N ASP A 14 -18.28 38.30 -72.19
CA ASP A 14 -17.15 37.68 -72.90
C ASP A 14 -16.89 38.28 -74.29
N ASN A 15 -17.56 39.38 -74.68
CA ASN A 15 -17.52 39.91 -76.04
C ASN A 15 -16.56 41.11 -76.18
N PRO A 16 -15.35 40.91 -76.74
CA PRO A 16 -14.35 41.97 -76.87
C PRO A 16 -14.77 43.11 -77.82
N ARG A 17 -15.74 42.89 -78.72
CA ARG A 17 -16.23 43.96 -79.62
C ARG A 17 -17.01 45.04 -78.86
N LEU A 18 -17.77 44.66 -77.83
CA LEU A 18 -18.53 45.60 -77.00
C LEU A 18 -17.60 46.49 -76.17
N MET A 19 -16.45 45.94 -75.79
CA MET A 19 -15.37 46.66 -75.15
C MET A 19 -14.73 47.70 -76.09
N THR A 20 -14.49 47.37 -77.37
CA THR A 20 -14.00 48.33 -78.38
C THR A 20 -15.00 49.47 -78.65
N ASN A 21 -16.30 49.19 -78.56
CA ASN A 21 -17.33 50.23 -78.67
C ASN A 21 -17.26 51.25 -77.52
N LEU A 22 -17.05 50.78 -76.29
CA LEU A 22 -16.87 51.66 -75.13
C LEU A 22 -15.63 52.57 -75.31
N GLN A 23 -14.55 52.02 -75.87
CA GLN A 23 -13.37 52.81 -76.23
C GLN A 23 -13.70 53.89 -77.27
N THR A 24 -14.45 53.54 -78.32
CA THR A 24 -14.83 54.49 -79.38
C THR A 24 -15.71 55.61 -78.83
N ILE A 25 -16.62 55.30 -77.90
CA ILE A 25 -17.44 56.29 -77.19
C ILE A 25 -16.53 57.21 -76.37
N ALA A 26 -15.58 56.65 -75.62
CA ALA A 26 -14.68 57.44 -74.79
C ALA A 26 -13.78 58.39 -75.61
N GLU A 27 -13.22 57.91 -76.71
CA GLU A 27 -12.40 58.72 -77.63
C GLU A 27 -13.24 59.78 -78.33
N SER A 28 -14.43 59.44 -78.81
CA SER A 28 -15.34 60.38 -79.46
C SER A 28 -15.78 61.50 -78.52
N LEU A 29 -16.11 61.17 -77.26
CA LEU A 29 -16.44 62.15 -76.24
C LEU A 29 -15.23 63.04 -75.89
N ALA A 30 -14.04 62.46 -75.77
CA ALA A 30 -12.82 63.24 -75.54
C ALA A 30 -12.56 64.25 -76.67
N THR A 31 -12.70 63.84 -77.94
CA THR A 31 -12.50 64.73 -79.09
C THR A 31 -13.61 65.78 -79.22
N LYS A 32 -14.88 65.37 -79.18
CA LYS A 32 -16.02 66.28 -79.37
C LYS A 32 -16.18 67.27 -78.22
N CYS A 33 -15.89 66.85 -76.99
CA CYS A 33 -15.98 67.71 -75.81
C CYS A 33 -14.65 68.39 -75.44
N GLN A 34 -13.60 68.25 -76.26
CA GLN A 34 -12.27 68.83 -76.01
C GLN A 34 -11.72 68.49 -74.61
N GLY A 35 -11.90 67.24 -74.19
CA GLY A 35 -11.46 66.76 -72.86
C GLY A 35 -12.28 67.27 -71.67
N ARG A 36 -13.39 68.00 -71.88
CA ARG A 36 -14.28 68.52 -70.82
C ARG A 36 -15.45 67.59 -70.48
N ALA A 37 -15.35 66.32 -70.86
CA ALA A 37 -16.32 65.29 -70.53
C ALA A 37 -15.73 64.28 -69.56
N TRP A 38 -16.48 63.97 -68.51
CA TRP A 38 -16.18 62.88 -67.59
C TRP A 38 -16.98 61.65 -67.99
N ILE A 39 -16.31 60.50 -68.05
CA ILE A 39 -16.97 59.21 -68.25
C ILE A 39 -16.77 58.42 -66.97
N VAL A 40 -17.90 58.04 -66.37
CA VAL A 40 -17.93 57.28 -65.13
C VAL A 40 -18.52 55.91 -65.45
N VAL A 41 -17.79 54.87 -65.09
CA VAL A 41 -18.15 53.48 -65.37
C VAL A 41 -18.27 52.73 -64.05
N THR A 42 -19.35 51.97 -63.87
CA THR A 42 -19.52 51.06 -62.72
C THR A 42 -19.43 49.59 -63.18
N ALA A 43 -18.98 48.70 -62.31
CA ALA A 43 -18.95 47.25 -62.53
C ALA A 43 -19.21 46.51 -61.21
N GLN A 44 -19.90 45.37 -61.27
CA GLN A 44 -20.12 44.49 -60.10
C GLN A 44 -18.88 43.61 -59.89
N GLY A 45 -18.17 43.80 -58.76
CA GLY A 45 -16.99 42.99 -58.37
C GLY A 45 -15.65 43.71 -58.47
N ASP A 46 -14.64 43.24 -57.71
CA ASP A 46 -13.27 43.74 -57.84
C ASP A 46 -12.75 43.31 -59.22
N MET A 47 -12.45 44.27 -60.09
CA MET A 47 -12.15 44.01 -61.51
C MET A 47 -10.98 43.03 -61.70
N ASP A 48 -10.10 42.89 -60.70
CA ASP A 48 -8.97 41.95 -60.69
C ASP A 48 -9.42 40.48 -60.59
N THR A 49 -10.59 40.20 -59.99
CA THR A 49 -11.16 38.83 -59.93
C THR A 49 -11.77 38.40 -61.26
N VAL A 50 -12.39 39.33 -61.99
CA VAL A 50 -12.95 39.08 -63.34
C VAL A 50 -11.83 38.78 -64.35
N ILE A 51 -10.66 39.40 -64.20
CA ILE A 51 -9.49 39.15 -65.06
C ILE A 51 -8.93 37.72 -64.87
N GLY A 52 -9.10 37.12 -63.68
CA GLY A 52 -8.62 35.77 -63.39
C GLY A 52 -9.35 34.65 -64.15
N GLU A 53 -10.58 34.91 -64.60
CA GLU A 53 -11.41 33.93 -65.33
C GLU A 53 -11.28 34.06 -66.87
N MET A 54 -10.63 35.11 -67.37
CA MET A 54 -10.51 35.39 -68.81
C MET A 54 -9.25 34.76 -69.45
N THR A 55 -9.29 34.48 -70.75
CA THR A 55 -8.11 34.00 -71.50
C THR A 55 -7.01 35.08 -71.60
N LYS A 56 -5.74 34.67 -71.73
CA LYS A 56 -4.56 35.57 -71.76
C LYS A 56 -4.65 36.72 -72.79
N GLU A 57 -5.32 36.51 -73.93
CA GLU A 57 -5.52 37.56 -74.94
C GLU A 57 -6.58 38.58 -74.49
N GLN A 58 -7.70 38.13 -73.91
CA GLN A 58 -8.75 39.00 -73.38
C GLN A 58 -8.26 39.86 -72.19
N GLY A 59 -7.42 39.30 -71.31
CA GLY A 59 -6.82 40.06 -70.20
C GLY A 59 -5.87 41.19 -70.62
N ASN A 60 -5.16 41.02 -71.74
CA ASN A 60 -4.26 42.05 -72.29
C ASN A 60 -5.02 43.23 -72.90
N ASP A 61 -6.10 42.96 -73.64
CA ASP A 61 -6.95 44.02 -74.20
C ASP A 61 -7.71 44.78 -73.11
N PHE A 62 -8.18 44.08 -72.08
CA PHE A 62 -8.81 44.69 -70.90
C PHE A 62 -7.86 45.62 -70.16
N SER A 63 -6.60 45.21 -69.97
CA SER A 63 -5.56 46.01 -69.30
C SER A 63 -5.25 47.33 -70.03
N ARG A 64 -5.24 47.32 -71.38
CA ARG A 64 -5.02 48.53 -72.20
C ARG A 64 -6.14 49.56 -72.04
N ILE A 65 -7.38 49.09 -71.88
CA ILE A 65 -8.56 49.95 -71.71
C ILE A 65 -8.66 50.44 -70.27
N GLN A 66 -8.34 49.59 -69.30
CA GLN A 66 -8.24 49.96 -67.88
C GLN A 66 -7.26 51.11 -67.67
N ALA A 67 -6.16 51.18 -68.44
CA ALA A 67 -5.19 52.27 -68.39
C ALA A 67 -5.77 53.64 -68.80
N ARG A 68 -6.90 53.69 -69.50
CA ARG A 68 -7.57 54.96 -69.88
C ARG A 68 -8.47 55.52 -68.78
N PHE A 69 -8.85 54.69 -67.80
CA PHE A 69 -9.55 55.12 -66.59
C PHE A 69 -8.53 55.40 -65.47
N LYS A 70 -7.97 56.61 -65.51
CA LYS A 70 -6.87 57.02 -64.60
C LYS A 70 -7.26 57.07 -63.13
N HIS A 71 -8.53 57.31 -62.82
CA HIS A 71 -9.04 57.41 -61.45
C HIS A 71 -9.90 56.19 -61.14
N ARG A 72 -9.43 55.34 -60.22
CA ARG A 72 -10.16 54.18 -59.72
C ARG A 72 -10.75 54.53 -58.35
N LEU A 73 -12.05 54.75 -58.29
CA LEU A 73 -12.78 54.90 -57.04
C LEU A 73 -13.19 53.50 -56.58
N LYS A 74 -12.44 52.90 -55.66
CA LYS A 74 -12.91 51.70 -54.96
C LYS A 74 -13.95 52.17 -53.93
N LEU A 75 -15.23 51.96 -54.24
CA LEU A 75 -16.30 52.08 -53.26
C LEU A 75 -16.22 50.84 -52.35
N THR A 76 -15.31 50.86 -51.38
CA THR A 76 -15.31 49.88 -50.30
C THR A 76 -16.48 50.18 -49.38
N SER A 77 -17.16 49.15 -48.91
CA SER A 77 -18.30 49.24 -47.99
C SER A 77 -17.95 49.62 -46.56
N GLN A 78 -16.94 50.47 -46.40
CA GLN A 78 -16.26 50.73 -45.14
C GLN A 78 -17.06 51.50 -44.10
N ASN A 79 -18.35 51.81 -44.33
CA ASN A 79 -19.19 52.38 -43.29
C ASN A 79 -20.70 52.18 -43.57
N VAL A 80 -21.16 50.92 -43.63
CA VAL A 80 -22.62 50.63 -43.76
C VAL A 80 -23.43 51.29 -42.63
N ALA A 81 -22.86 51.41 -41.43
CA ALA A 81 -23.45 52.15 -40.33
C ALA A 81 -23.72 53.63 -40.66
N GLU A 82 -22.77 54.34 -41.28
CA GLU A 82 -22.93 55.75 -41.67
C GLU A 82 -24.02 55.91 -42.74
N VAL A 83 -24.09 54.96 -43.68
CA VAL A 83 -25.15 54.93 -44.70
C VAL A 83 -26.53 54.73 -44.06
N ILE A 84 -26.65 53.84 -43.07
CA ILE A 84 -27.91 53.62 -42.34
C ILE A 84 -28.28 54.88 -41.55
N GLN A 85 -27.33 55.47 -40.82
CA GLN A 85 -27.54 56.70 -40.06
C GLN A 85 -28.06 57.84 -40.94
N LEU A 86 -27.35 58.15 -42.03
CA LEU A 86 -27.70 59.26 -42.91
C LEU A 86 -28.98 58.99 -43.72
N ARG A 87 -29.16 57.76 -44.22
CA ARG A 87 -30.23 57.47 -45.19
C ARG A 87 -31.55 57.05 -44.53
N LEU A 88 -31.51 56.41 -43.37
CA LEU A 88 -32.71 55.89 -42.69
C LEU A 88 -33.00 56.63 -41.38
N LEU A 89 -31.97 57.01 -40.62
CA LEU A 89 -32.14 57.43 -39.23
C LEU A 89 -32.04 58.94 -39.01
N THR A 90 -31.76 59.73 -40.05
CA THR A 90 -31.65 61.20 -39.93
C THR A 90 -32.88 61.77 -39.22
N LYS A 91 -32.65 62.42 -38.07
CA LYS A 91 -33.71 62.95 -37.21
C LYS A 91 -34.16 64.33 -37.64
N THR A 92 -35.45 64.62 -37.47
CA THR A 92 -35.97 65.99 -37.47
C THR A 92 -35.44 66.75 -36.27
N LYS A 93 -35.52 68.07 -36.29
CA LYS A 93 -34.99 68.90 -35.20
C LYS A 93 -35.71 68.58 -33.88
N GLU A 94 -37.02 68.42 -33.92
CA GLU A 94 -37.87 68.12 -32.76
C GLU A 94 -37.47 66.77 -32.14
N ALA A 95 -37.26 65.74 -32.97
CA ALA A 95 -36.84 64.42 -32.48
C ALA A 95 -35.44 64.43 -31.86
N LYS A 96 -34.54 65.34 -32.31
CA LYS A 96 -33.24 65.52 -31.64
C LYS A 96 -33.43 66.09 -30.24
N ASP A 97 -34.29 67.10 -30.10
CA ASP A 97 -34.55 67.75 -28.82
C ASP A 97 -35.17 66.78 -27.79
N ASP A 98 -35.95 65.78 -28.24
CA ASP A 98 -36.51 64.72 -27.38
C ASP A 98 -35.47 63.65 -26.97
N LEU A 99 -34.49 63.35 -27.82
CA LEU A 99 -33.48 62.30 -27.57
C LEU A 99 -32.32 62.75 -26.67
N ILE A 100 -32.04 64.06 -26.62
CA ILE A 100 -30.95 64.60 -25.81
C ILE A 100 -31.16 64.36 -24.31
N PRO A 101 -32.34 64.64 -23.72
CA PRO A 101 -32.60 64.32 -22.31
C PRO A 101 -32.48 62.83 -21.99
N LEU A 102 -32.89 61.95 -22.91
CA LEU A 102 -32.74 60.51 -22.76
C LEU A 102 -31.26 60.11 -22.71
N TYR A 103 -30.43 60.67 -23.59
CA TYR A 103 -28.98 60.46 -23.55
C TYR A 103 -28.37 60.94 -22.23
N GLU A 104 -28.72 62.14 -21.77
CA GLU A 104 -28.17 62.68 -20.51
C GLU A 104 -28.51 61.81 -19.31
N ARG A 105 -29.73 61.24 -19.29
CA ARG A 105 -30.21 60.31 -18.25
C ARG A 105 -29.45 58.98 -18.27
N GLU A 106 -29.19 58.43 -19.45
CA GLU A 106 -28.72 57.04 -19.60
C GLU A 106 -27.24 56.88 -19.96
N GLN A 107 -26.51 57.94 -20.33
CA GLN A 107 -25.11 57.83 -20.81
C GLN A 107 -24.16 57.09 -19.87
N ASN A 108 -24.39 57.18 -18.55
CA ASN A 108 -23.60 56.49 -17.54
C ASN A 108 -23.92 54.98 -17.45
N ASN A 109 -25.11 54.57 -17.91
CA ASN A 109 -25.58 53.19 -17.89
C ASN A 109 -25.16 52.41 -19.14
N PHE A 110 -24.81 53.08 -20.25
CA PHE A 110 -24.55 52.42 -21.54
C PHE A 110 -23.48 51.31 -21.50
N LYS A 111 -22.42 51.47 -20.70
CA LYS A 111 -21.42 50.41 -20.52
C LYS A 111 -22.02 49.20 -19.79
N THR A 112 -22.73 49.46 -18.70
CA THR A 112 -23.43 48.41 -17.95
C THR A 112 -24.50 47.72 -18.78
N LEU A 113 -25.20 48.43 -19.67
CA LEU A 113 -26.25 47.84 -20.49
C LEU A 113 -25.69 47.07 -21.70
N PHE A 114 -24.68 47.62 -22.39
CA PHE A 114 -24.30 47.17 -23.73
C PHE A 114 -22.86 46.62 -23.88
N ASP A 115 -22.04 46.60 -22.82
CA ASP A 115 -20.71 45.97 -22.89
C ASP A 115 -20.78 44.44 -22.73
N PHE A 116 -19.94 43.73 -23.50
CA PHE A 116 -19.80 42.27 -23.49
C PHE A 116 -18.57 41.88 -22.66
N ALA A 117 -18.76 41.35 -21.45
CA ALA A 117 -17.68 41.13 -20.48
C ALA A 117 -16.92 39.79 -20.65
N ASP A 118 -17.49 38.81 -21.37
CA ASP A 118 -17.06 37.40 -21.28
C ASP A 118 -15.94 37.01 -22.25
N GLY A 119 -15.13 37.97 -22.69
CA GLY A 119 -14.08 37.77 -23.70
C GLY A 119 -14.62 37.55 -25.12
N SER A 120 -15.85 38.03 -25.38
CA SER A 120 -16.35 38.32 -26.73
C SER A 120 -15.51 39.47 -27.34
N GLN A 121 -15.56 39.63 -28.66
CA GLN A 121 -14.95 40.80 -29.30
C GLN A 121 -15.55 42.10 -28.71
N ASN A 122 -14.72 43.11 -28.51
CA ASN A 122 -15.19 44.44 -28.10
C ASN A 122 -15.98 45.06 -29.26
N TYR A 123 -17.30 45.12 -29.12
CA TYR A 123 -18.18 45.83 -30.03
C TYR A 123 -18.25 47.32 -29.67
N ARG A 124 -18.56 48.15 -30.67
CA ARG A 124 -18.67 49.60 -30.47
C ARG A 124 -19.91 49.94 -29.64
N ASN A 125 -19.75 50.85 -28.69
CA ASN A 125 -20.85 51.45 -27.92
C ASN A 125 -21.09 52.90 -28.40
N PHE A 126 -22.05 53.61 -27.80
CA PHE A 126 -22.28 55.03 -28.10
C PHE A 126 -21.05 55.87 -27.73
N ARG A 127 -20.60 56.72 -28.67
CA ARG A 127 -19.39 57.53 -28.50
C ARG A 127 -19.64 58.86 -27.79
N ASN A 128 -20.74 59.51 -28.15
CA ASN A 128 -21.16 60.80 -27.65
C ASN A 128 -22.66 60.99 -27.96
N GLN A 129 -23.22 62.11 -27.53
CA GLN A 129 -24.61 62.49 -27.73
C GLN A 129 -25.02 62.49 -29.21
N ASP A 130 -24.23 63.10 -30.10
CA ASP A 130 -24.54 63.13 -31.53
C ASP A 130 -24.64 61.72 -32.11
N HIS A 131 -23.69 60.85 -31.75
CA HIS A 131 -23.71 59.45 -32.19
C HIS A 131 -24.91 58.66 -31.65
N PHE A 132 -25.38 58.96 -30.44
CA PHE A 132 -26.61 58.38 -29.90
C PHE A 132 -27.82 58.79 -30.73
N VAL A 133 -27.97 60.08 -31.00
CA VAL A 133 -29.06 60.64 -31.81
C VAL A 133 -29.05 60.05 -33.23
N ASP A 134 -27.86 59.90 -33.82
CA ASP A 134 -27.71 59.38 -35.19
C ASP A 134 -28.01 57.87 -35.27
N CYS A 135 -27.79 57.11 -34.20
CA CYS A 135 -28.01 55.65 -34.18
C CYS A 135 -29.40 55.24 -33.68
N TYR A 136 -30.04 56.01 -32.80
CA TYR A 136 -31.32 55.66 -32.19
C TYR A 136 -32.38 55.33 -33.26
N PRO A 137 -33.16 54.25 -33.12
CA PRO A 137 -33.31 53.35 -31.96
C PRO A 137 -32.38 52.12 -31.94
N PHE A 138 -31.32 52.11 -32.75
CA PHE A 138 -30.35 51.02 -32.80
C PHE A 138 -29.15 51.28 -31.89
N VAL A 139 -28.57 50.21 -31.38
CA VAL A 139 -27.34 50.25 -30.58
C VAL A 139 -26.13 49.98 -31.49
N PRO A 140 -25.00 50.69 -31.37
CA PRO A 140 -23.92 50.62 -32.36
C PRO A 140 -23.32 49.22 -32.60
N TYR A 141 -23.32 48.33 -31.59
CA TYR A 141 -22.84 46.96 -31.76
C TYR A 141 -23.64 46.18 -32.82
N GLN A 142 -24.91 46.53 -33.02
CA GLN A 142 -25.83 45.79 -33.88
C GLN A 142 -25.43 45.86 -35.35
N PHE A 143 -24.83 46.98 -35.80
CA PHE A 143 -24.35 47.12 -37.17
C PHE A 143 -23.23 46.11 -37.48
N ASP A 144 -22.21 46.08 -36.63
CA ASP A 144 -21.04 45.21 -36.80
C ASP A 144 -21.41 43.74 -36.56
N LEU A 145 -22.17 43.45 -35.50
CA LEU A 145 -22.59 42.08 -35.16
C LEU A 145 -23.51 41.48 -36.23
N PHE A 146 -24.46 42.26 -36.75
CA PHE A 146 -25.35 41.77 -37.80
C PHE A 146 -24.59 41.56 -39.12
N GLN A 147 -23.63 42.42 -39.46
CA GLN A 147 -22.76 42.20 -40.62
C GLN A 147 -21.99 40.88 -40.53
N LEU A 148 -21.45 40.57 -39.35
CA LEU A 148 -20.76 39.30 -39.10
C LEU A 148 -21.75 38.12 -39.19
N ALA A 149 -22.93 38.24 -38.58
CA ALA A 149 -23.97 37.22 -38.64
C ALA A 149 -24.35 36.86 -40.08
N ILE A 150 -24.62 37.85 -40.94
CA ILE A 150 -24.99 37.63 -42.34
C ILE A 150 -23.84 37.00 -43.13
N ARG A 151 -22.61 37.43 -42.92
CA ARG A 151 -21.44 36.85 -43.57
C ARG A 151 -21.31 35.36 -43.22
N HIS A 152 -21.35 35.02 -41.95
CA HIS A 152 -21.19 33.64 -41.50
C HIS A 152 -22.38 32.74 -41.87
N LEU A 153 -23.61 33.26 -41.84
CA LEU A 153 -24.77 32.55 -42.38
C LEU A 153 -24.62 32.29 -43.89
N SER A 154 -24.10 33.26 -44.65
CA SER A 154 -23.82 33.08 -46.07
C SER A 154 -22.75 32.02 -46.32
N ASP A 155 -21.65 32.02 -45.54
CA ASP A 155 -20.59 31.01 -45.64
C ASP A 155 -21.12 29.59 -45.35
N GLN A 156 -22.15 29.47 -44.51
CA GLN A 156 -22.85 28.22 -44.22
C GLN A 156 -24.02 27.94 -45.17
N ASN A 157 -24.08 28.62 -46.33
CA ASN A 157 -25.10 28.42 -47.36
C ASN A 157 -26.55 28.59 -46.85
N ALA A 158 -26.79 29.53 -45.93
CA ALA A 158 -28.11 29.76 -45.33
C ALA A 158 -29.14 30.43 -46.26
N PHE A 159 -28.69 31.19 -47.26
CA PHE A 159 -29.54 32.00 -48.13
C PHE A 159 -29.88 31.33 -49.46
N GLU A 160 -30.99 31.76 -50.07
CA GLU A 160 -31.40 31.34 -51.42
C GLU A 160 -30.58 32.08 -52.51
N GLY A 161 -29.84 31.34 -53.35
CA GLY A 161 -29.02 31.88 -54.45
C GLY A 161 -27.50 31.88 -54.21
N ARG A 162 -26.68 32.08 -55.26
CA ARG A 162 -25.20 32.16 -55.17
C ARG A 162 -24.76 33.54 -54.64
N HIS A 163 -23.98 33.51 -53.55
CA HIS A 163 -23.24 34.50 -52.74
C HIS A 163 -22.99 35.99 -53.13
N SER A 164 -23.56 36.59 -54.19
CA SER A 164 -23.17 37.96 -54.61
C SER A 164 -24.12 39.10 -54.21
N SER A 165 -25.32 38.82 -53.71
CA SER A 165 -26.37 39.85 -53.51
C SER A 165 -26.74 40.16 -52.05
N VAL A 166 -26.20 39.44 -51.06
CA VAL A 166 -26.73 39.44 -49.68
C VAL A 166 -26.02 40.41 -48.72
N GLY A 167 -24.87 40.99 -49.10
CA GLY A 167 -24.04 41.76 -48.16
C GLY A 167 -24.62 43.11 -47.71
N GLU A 168 -24.77 44.07 -48.63
CA GLU A 168 -24.90 45.48 -48.26
C GLU A 168 -26.28 46.07 -48.59
N ARG A 169 -26.87 45.66 -49.71
CA ARG A 169 -28.23 46.08 -50.11
C ARG A 169 -29.30 45.41 -49.24
N SER A 170 -29.03 44.19 -48.77
CA SER A 170 -29.89 43.49 -47.81
C SER A 170 -29.81 44.08 -46.41
N MET A 171 -28.64 44.55 -45.95
CA MET A 171 -28.50 45.14 -44.61
C MET A 171 -29.34 46.40 -44.46
N LEU A 172 -29.27 47.34 -45.41
CA LEU A 172 -30.09 48.55 -45.36
C LEU A 172 -31.59 48.23 -45.33
N GLY A 173 -32.02 47.23 -46.11
CA GLY A 173 -33.42 46.77 -46.13
C GLY A 173 -33.87 46.20 -44.78
N VAL A 174 -33.03 45.39 -44.12
CA VAL A 174 -33.34 44.81 -42.80
C VAL A 174 -33.48 45.89 -41.74
N PHE A 175 -32.50 46.81 -41.64
CA PHE A 175 -32.57 47.90 -40.66
C PHE A 175 -33.78 48.82 -40.94
N GLN A 176 -34.13 49.05 -42.20
CA GLN A 176 -35.34 49.78 -42.55
C GLN A 176 -36.60 49.06 -42.08
N GLU A 177 -36.68 47.75 -42.25
CA GLU A 177 -37.84 46.96 -41.83
C GLU A 177 -37.99 46.95 -40.31
N VAL A 178 -36.88 46.75 -39.58
CA VAL A 178 -36.89 46.83 -38.12
C VAL A 178 -37.29 48.22 -37.64
N ALA A 179 -36.78 49.28 -38.26
CA ALA A 179 -37.15 50.65 -37.92
C ALA A 179 -38.64 50.94 -38.13
N LYS A 180 -39.25 50.38 -39.19
CA LYS A 180 -40.71 50.48 -39.39
C LYS A 180 -41.51 49.72 -38.33
N GLN A 181 -41.04 48.55 -37.89
CA GLN A 181 -41.72 47.75 -36.87
C GLN A 181 -41.77 48.41 -35.49
N ILE A 182 -40.85 49.34 -35.21
CA ILE A 182 -40.78 50.09 -33.93
C ILE A 182 -41.06 51.58 -34.12
N ALA A 183 -41.56 52.00 -35.29
CA ALA A 183 -41.78 53.40 -35.62
C ALA A 183 -42.84 54.07 -34.71
N ASP A 184 -43.83 53.29 -34.26
CA ASP A 184 -44.94 53.75 -33.44
C ASP A 184 -44.71 53.53 -31.92
N CYS A 185 -43.52 53.05 -31.52
CA CYS A 185 -43.15 52.83 -30.12
C CYS A 185 -42.76 54.13 -29.42
N GLU A 186 -42.84 54.15 -28.09
CA GLU A 186 -42.46 55.31 -27.27
C GLU A 186 -40.94 55.59 -27.33
N VAL A 187 -40.57 56.86 -27.11
CA VAL A 187 -39.16 57.26 -27.02
C VAL A 187 -38.54 56.62 -25.78
N GLY A 188 -37.54 55.76 -25.97
CA GLY A 188 -37.01 54.88 -24.94
C GLY A 188 -36.91 53.43 -25.40
N GLU A 189 -37.72 53.04 -26.39
CA GLU A 189 -37.69 51.72 -27.02
C GLU A 189 -36.47 51.56 -27.94
N LEU A 190 -35.84 50.39 -27.87
CA LEU A 190 -34.67 50.00 -28.64
C LEU A 190 -35.01 48.81 -29.55
N ALA A 191 -34.39 48.77 -30.72
CA ALA A 191 -34.46 47.60 -31.58
C ALA A 191 -33.72 46.43 -30.92
N THR A 192 -34.40 45.30 -30.66
CA THR A 192 -33.74 44.07 -30.21
C THR A 192 -33.19 43.27 -31.38
N PHE A 193 -32.15 42.47 -31.12
CA PHE A 193 -31.39 41.79 -32.17
C PHE A 193 -32.21 40.72 -32.90
N ASP A 194 -33.18 40.09 -32.24
CA ASP A 194 -34.09 39.10 -32.83
C ASP A 194 -34.92 39.68 -33.98
N ARG A 195 -35.28 40.97 -33.96
CA ARG A 195 -36.06 41.60 -35.02
C ARG A 195 -35.33 41.61 -36.37
N MET A 196 -33.99 41.57 -36.35
CA MET A 196 -33.18 41.46 -37.56
C MET A 196 -33.43 40.15 -38.31
N TYR A 197 -33.83 39.09 -37.59
CA TYR A 197 -34.22 37.82 -38.21
C TYR A 197 -35.44 37.99 -39.13
N GLU A 198 -36.45 38.75 -38.70
CA GLU A 198 -37.65 38.98 -39.51
C GLU A 198 -37.32 39.66 -40.84
N GLY A 199 -36.36 40.59 -40.83
CA GLY A 199 -35.92 41.27 -42.05
C GLY A 199 -35.22 40.36 -43.06
N ILE A 200 -34.63 39.24 -42.62
CA ILE A 200 -33.96 38.28 -43.52
C ILE A 200 -34.74 36.99 -43.74
N ARG A 201 -35.84 36.78 -43.02
CA ARG A 201 -36.61 35.53 -42.98
C ARG A 201 -36.92 34.99 -44.37
N THR A 202 -37.40 35.85 -45.27
CA THR A 202 -37.80 35.49 -46.64
C THR A 202 -36.63 35.15 -47.56
N SER A 203 -35.40 35.51 -47.18
CA SER A 203 -34.19 35.24 -47.96
C SER A 203 -33.47 33.95 -47.52
N LEU A 204 -33.86 33.38 -46.37
CA LEU A 204 -33.31 32.12 -45.84
C LEU A 204 -33.90 30.92 -46.57
N LYS A 205 -33.13 29.84 -46.71
CA LYS A 205 -33.63 28.57 -47.26
C LYS A 205 -34.76 28.01 -46.42
N THR A 206 -35.70 27.32 -47.08
CA THR A 206 -36.90 26.73 -46.46
C THR A 206 -36.62 25.89 -45.20
N GLY A 207 -35.53 25.11 -45.19
CA GLY A 207 -35.17 24.29 -44.02
C GLY A 207 -34.89 25.12 -42.75
N MET A 208 -34.16 26.23 -42.89
CA MET A 208 -33.84 27.11 -41.77
C MET A 208 -35.06 27.92 -41.30
N GLN A 209 -35.95 28.29 -42.22
CA GLN A 209 -37.23 28.90 -41.87
C GLN A 209 -38.12 27.92 -41.08
N HIS A 210 -38.14 26.65 -41.48
CA HIS A 210 -38.96 25.62 -40.83
C HIS A 210 -38.54 25.40 -39.36
N ALA A 211 -37.24 25.35 -39.07
CA ALA A 211 -36.72 25.14 -37.72
C ALA A 211 -37.24 26.18 -36.70
N ILE A 212 -37.34 27.46 -37.11
CA ILE A 212 -37.86 28.55 -36.28
C ILE A 212 -39.39 28.61 -36.33
N GLY A 213 -40.00 28.40 -37.50
CA GLY A 213 -41.46 28.37 -37.63
C GLY A 213 -42.13 27.21 -36.88
N ALA A 214 -41.40 26.12 -36.61
CA ALA A 214 -41.84 25.07 -35.70
C ALA A 214 -41.84 25.56 -34.24
N ALA A 215 -40.81 26.28 -33.82
CA ALA A 215 -40.73 26.88 -32.48
C ALA A 215 -41.85 27.90 -32.24
N GLU A 216 -42.12 28.77 -33.22
CA GLU A 216 -43.22 29.76 -33.17
C GLU A 216 -44.61 29.13 -32.96
N ARG A 217 -44.82 27.88 -33.40
CA ARG A 217 -46.10 27.18 -33.27
C ARG A 217 -46.21 26.35 -31.99
N ASN A 218 -45.08 25.92 -31.44
CA ASN A 218 -45.02 24.95 -30.35
C ASN A 218 -44.63 25.56 -29.00
N LEU A 219 -44.02 26.74 -28.99
CA LEU A 219 -43.62 27.44 -27.76
C LEU A 219 -44.66 28.48 -27.36
N ASP A 220 -45.13 28.40 -26.12
CA ASP A 220 -46.05 29.39 -25.55
C ASP A 220 -45.34 30.70 -25.13
N SER A 221 -44.00 30.67 -24.96
CA SER A 221 -43.21 31.82 -24.52
C SER A 221 -42.69 32.63 -25.72
N ASP A 222 -43.20 33.85 -25.88
CA ASP A 222 -42.75 34.80 -26.91
C ASP A 222 -41.26 35.13 -26.76
N LEU A 223 -40.79 35.36 -25.52
CA LEU A 223 -39.38 35.63 -25.26
C LEU A 223 -38.48 34.46 -25.67
N ALA A 224 -38.91 33.21 -25.48
CA ALA A 224 -38.15 32.03 -25.92
C ALA A 224 -38.02 31.99 -27.45
N VAL A 225 -39.09 32.30 -28.18
CA VAL A 225 -39.07 32.38 -29.65
C VAL A 225 -38.13 33.50 -30.12
N ARG A 226 -38.23 34.69 -29.52
CA ARG A 226 -37.35 35.83 -29.83
C ARG A 226 -35.89 35.51 -29.56
N LEU A 227 -35.60 34.90 -28.41
CA LEU A 227 -34.25 34.49 -28.04
C LEU A 227 -33.68 33.43 -28.99
N LEU A 228 -34.52 32.49 -29.43
CA LEU A 228 -34.13 31.48 -30.42
C LEU A 228 -33.75 32.13 -31.77
N LYS A 229 -34.47 33.16 -32.21
CA LYS A 229 -34.15 33.95 -33.41
C LYS A 229 -32.81 34.68 -33.25
N ALA A 230 -32.56 35.30 -32.10
CA ALA A 230 -31.27 35.93 -31.80
C ALA A 230 -30.12 34.91 -31.81
N LEU A 231 -30.30 33.75 -31.17
CA LEU A 231 -29.33 32.65 -31.15
C LEU A 231 -29.06 32.07 -32.55
N PHE A 232 -30.08 31.98 -33.40
CA PHE A 232 -29.91 31.58 -34.80
C PHE A 232 -29.00 32.54 -35.57
N LEU A 233 -29.21 33.86 -35.41
CA LEU A 233 -28.39 34.87 -36.09
C LEU A 233 -26.91 34.78 -35.69
N VAL A 234 -26.62 34.51 -34.41
CA VAL A 234 -25.25 34.46 -33.90
C VAL A 234 -24.60 33.07 -33.93
N LYS A 235 -25.30 32.01 -34.36
CA LYS A 235 -24.81 30.61 -34.28
C LYS A 235 -23.41 30.43 -34.83
N TYR A 236 -23.11 31.03 -35.97
CA TYR A 236 -21.82 30.86 -36.66
C TYR A 236 -20.82 32.00 -36.42
N VAL A 237 -21.16 32.96 -35.56
CA VAL A 237 -20.30 34.11 -35.21
C VAL A 237 -19.38 33.71 -34.07
N ARG A 238 -18.15 33.30 -34.38
CA ARG A 238 -17.19 32.78 -33.38
C ARG A 238 -16.73 33.85 -32.40
N GLU A 239 -16.76 35.10 -32.82
CA GLU A 239 -16.36 36.28 -32.05
C GLU A 239 -17.37 36.65 -30.96
N PHE A 240 -18.60 36.14 -31.07
CA PHE A 240 -19.67 36.39 -30.11
C PHE A 240 -19.87 35.16 -29.20
N LYS A 241 -19.80 35.38 -27.89
CA LYS A 241 -20.10 34.32 -26.90
C LYS A 241 -21.53 34.47 -26.36
N PRO A 242 -22.43 33.53 -26.65
CA PRO A 242 -23.84 33.60 -26.24
C PRO A 242 -24.03 33.16 -24.77
N THR A 243 -23.52 33.96 -23.84
CA THR A 243 -23.74 33.79 -22.39
C THR A 243 -25.09 34.40 -21.99
N LEU A 244 -25.62 34.04 -20.81
CA LEU A 244 -26.85 34.68 -20.27
C LEU A 244 -26.76 36.21 -20.31
N ARG A 245 -25.62 36.76 -19.87
CA ARG A 245 -25.36 38.21 -19.85
C ARG A 245 -25.39 38.82 -21.25
N ASN A 246 -24.69 38.24 -22.21
CA ASN A 246 -24.61 38.76 -23.57
C ASN A 246 -25.94 38.62 -24.31
N LEU A 247 -26.71 37.58 -24.02
CA LEU A 247 -28.07 37.41 -24.54
C LEU A 247 -29.03 38.46 -23.98
N CYS A 248 -28.89 38.86 -22.71
CA CYS A 248 -29.64 39.99 -22.17
C CYS A 248 -29.33 41.29 -22.93
N VAL A 249 -28.08 41.51 -23.36
CA VAL A 249 -27.73 42.67 -24.20
C VAL A 249 -28.49 42.63 -25.52
N LEU A 250 -28.55 41.46 -26.19
CA LEU A 250 -29.27 41.31 -27.46
C LEU A 250 -30.78 41.52 -27.35
N MET A 251 -31.34 41.21 -26.18
CA MET A 251 -32.78 41.24 -25.89
C MET A 251 -33.23 42.49 -25.13
N PHE A 252 -32.34 43.46 -24.88
CA PHE A 252 -32.68 44.68 -24.17
C PHE A 252 -33.51 45.62 -25.07
N ASP A 253 -34.79 45.78 -24.75
CA ASP A 253 -35.78 46.49 -25.58
C ASP A 253 -36.15 47.89 -25.09
N HIS A 254 -35.94 48.24 -23.83
CA HIS A 254 -36.35 49.55 -23.31
C HIS A 254 -35.46 50.06 -22.17
N PHE A 255 -35.13 51.36 -22.15
CA PHE A 255 -34.24 51.94 -21.11
C PHE A 255 -34.80 51.86 -19.68
N ASP A 256 -36.12 51.87 -19.51
CA ASP A 256 -36.75 51.72 -18.18
C ASP A 256 -36.80 50.26 -17.69
N ARG A 257 -36.40 49.28 -18.52
CA ARG A 257 -36.41 47.87 -18.13
C ARG A 257 -35.27 47.55 -17.15
N LYS A 258 -35.59 46.86 -16.07
CA LYS A 258 -34.57 46.47 -15.07
C LYS A 258 -33.72 45.30 -15.59
N PRO A 259 -32.37 45.43 -15.64
CA PRO A 259 -31.51 44.36 -16.13
C PRO A 259 -31.66 43.02 -15.39
N ASN A 260 -31.90 43.06 -14.08
CA ASN A 260 -32.06 41.85 -13.26
C ASN A 260 -33.37 41.10 -13.56
N GLU A 261 -34.45 41.81 -13.89
CA GLU A 261 -35.74 41.20 -14.26
C GLU A 261 -35.60 40.53 -15.64
N LEU A 262 -35.00 41.23 -16.62
CA LEU A 262 -34.68 40.66 -17.93
C LEU A 262 -33.79 39.42 -17.81
N ALA A 263 -32.74 39.45 -16.98
CA ALA A 263 -31.84 38.31 -16.81
C ALA A 263 -32.56 37.06 -16.29
N LYS A 264 -33.54 37.23 -15.40
CA LYS A 264 -34.36 36.13 -14.90
C LYS A 264 -35.26 35.57 -16.01
N GLU A 265 -35.96 36.44 -16.73
CA GLU A 265 -36.86 36.02 -17.82
C GLU A 265 -36.10 35.32 -18.96
N VAL A 266 -34.92 35.83 -19.33
CA VAL A 266 -34.04 35.20 -20.32
C VAL A 266 -33.56 33.83 -19.82
N SER A 267 -33.21 33.70 -18.54
CA SER A 267 -32.83 32.40 -17.95
C SER A 267 -33.98 31.38 -18.02
N ASP A 268 -35.19 31.80 -17.67
CA ASP A 268 -36.37 30.94 -17.72
C ASP A 268 -36.69 30.53 -19.17
N ALA A 269 -36.58 31.46 -20.12
CA ALA A 269 -36.75 31.18 -21.55
C ALA A 269 -35.69 30.20 -22.10
N LEU A 270 -34.42 30.35 -21.70
CA LEU A 270 -33.34 29.42 -22.08
C LEU A 270 -33.60 28.02 -21.55
N GLN A 271 -34.09 27.88 -20.32
CA GLN A 271 -34.43 26.59 -19.74
C GLN A 271 -35.54 25.88 -20.55
N VAL A 272 -36.56 26.62 -20.99
CA VAL A 272 -37.60 26.08 -21.88
C VAL A 272 -36.99 25.60 -23.19
N LEU A 273 -36.17 26.44 -23.85
CA LEU A 273 -35.53 26.08 -25.11
C LEU A 273 -34.60 24.87 -25.00
N GLU A 274 -33.84 24.75 -23.91
CA GLU A 274 -32.92 23.63 -23.65
C GLU A 274 -33.70 22.33 -23.37
N SER A 275 -34.79 22.43 -22.60
CA SER A 275 -35.66 21.28 -22.30
C SER A 275 -36.30 20.69 -23.55
N GLN A 276 -36.69 21.55 -24.50
CA GLN A 276 -37.31 21.16 -25.77
C GLN A 276 -36.29 20.98 -26.91
N VAL A 277 -34.99 21.00 -26.61
CA VAL A 277 -33.90 20.68 -27.56
C VAL A 277 -33.84 21.66 -28.74
N TYR A 278 -34.26 22.91 -28.55
CA TYR A 278 -34.02 23.97 -29.53
C TYR A 278 -32.60 24.53 -29.46
N ILE A 279 -31.99 24.44 -28.28
CA ILE A 279 -30.64 24.91 -28.00
C ILE A 279 -29.86 23.86 -27.20
N GLN A 280 -28.54 23.96 -27.23
CA GLN A 280 -27.66 23.23 -26.32
C GLN A 280 -26.88 24.20 -25.44
N ARG A 281 -26.52 23.75 -24.24
CA ARG A 281 -25.64 24.47 -23.33
C ARG A 281 -24.27 23.79 -23.27
N ASN A 282 -23.23 24.56 -23.57
CA ASN A 282 -21.82 24.14 -23.48
C ASN A 282 -21.11 25.01 -22.43
N GLY A 283 -21.11 24.56 -21.17
CA GLY A 283 -20.60 25.36 -20.05
C GLY A 283 -21.54 26.54 -19.75
N GLU A 284 -21.11 27.76 -20.05
CA GLU A 284 -21.92 28.99 -19.90
C GLU A 284 -22.51 29.51 -21.22
N MET A 285 -22.18 28.87 -22.35
CA MET A 285 -22.61 29.32 -23.68
C MET A 285 -23.83 28.54 -24.16
N TYR A 286 -24.79 29.24 -24.75
CA TYR A 286 -26.00 28.69 -25.33
C TYR A 286 -25.95 28.74 -26.85
N GLU A 287 -26.24 27.64 -27.53
CA GLU A 287 -26.13 27.56 -28.99
C GLU A 287 -27.42 27.03 -29.61
N PHE A 288 -27.85 27.66 -30.71
CA PHE A 288 -28.95 27.16 -31.53
C PHE A 288 -28.62 25.79 -32.13
N LEU A 289 -29.57 24.85 -32.09
CA LEU A 289 -29.46 23.55 -32.74
C LEU A 289 -30.20 23.55 -34.09
N THR A 290 -29.49 23.18 -35.16
CA THR A 290 -30.08 22.83 -36.46
C THR A 290 -30.87 21.54 -36.37
N ASP A 291 -31.77 21.27 -37.32
CA ASP A 291 -32.61 20.07 -37.28
C ASP A 291 -31.78 18.77 -37.19
N GLU A 292 -30.68 18.64 -37.94
CA GLU A 292 -29.77 17.48 -37.83
C GLU A 292 -29.11 17.37 -36.44
N GLU A 293 -28.72 18.50 -35.84
CA GLU A 293 -28.14 18.51 -34.49
C GLU A 293 -29.21 18.21 -33.42
N LYS A 294 -30.47 18.63 -33.62
CA LYS A 294 -31.59 18.30 -32.75
C LYS A 294 -31.89 16.81 -32.78
N ASP A 295 -31.93 16.21 -33.97
CA ASP A 295 -32.14 14.77 -34.13
C ASP A 295 -31.07 13.99 -33.37
N VAL A 296 -29.79 14.34 -33.56
CA VAL A 296 -28.67 13.75 -32.82
C VAL A 296 -28.79 13.97 -31.32
N GLU A 297 -29.14 15.18 -30.86
CA GLU A 297 -29.28 15.47 -29.43
C GLU A 297 -30.45 14.71 -28.80
N GLN A 298 -31.56 14.55 -29.51
CA GLN A 298 -32.72 13.78 -29.08
C GLN A 298 -32.37 12.29 -28.99
N GLU A 299 -31.63 11.76 -29.96
CA GLU A 299 -31.14 10.38 -29.94
C GLU A 299 -30.14 10.13 -28.80
N ILE A 300 -29.25 11.08 -28.50
CA ILE A 300 -28.38 11.04 -27.32
C ILE A 300 -29.22 10.97 -26.05
N LYS A 301 -30.20 11.86 -25.87
CA LYS A 301 -31.08 11.87 -24.67
C LYS A 301 -31.91 10.58 -24.54
N ASN A 302 -32.31 9.99 -25.65
CA ASN A 302 -33.04 8.72 -25.70
C ASN A 302 -32.13 7.49 -25.61
N THR A 303 -30.81 7.66 -25.58
CA THR A 303 -29.88 6.55 -25.43
C THR A 303 -30.01 5.98 -24.03
N ASP A 304 -30.41 4.72 -23.95
CA ASP A 304 -30.56 4.01 -22.69
C ASP A 304 -29.19 3.72 -22.07
N VAL A 305 -29.02 4.04 -20.79
CA VAL A 305 -27.78 3.84 -20.03
C VAL A 305 -28.15 3.23 -18.68
N ASP A 306 -27.49 2.12 -18.35
CA ASP A 306 -27.70 1.43 -17.08
C ASP A 306 -27.19 2.31 -15.92
N SER A 307 -28.00 2.41 -14.86
CA SER A 307 -27.62 3.06 -13.59
C SER A 307 -26.27 2.56 -13.03
N THR A 308 -25.93 1.30 -13.25
CA THR A 308 -24.66 0.69 -12.85
C THR A 308 -23.47 1.27 -13.63
N ASP A 309 -23.65 1.56 -14.92
CA ASP A 309 -22.63 2.19 -15.76
C ASP A 309 -22.41 3.66 -15.36
N VAL A 310 -23.48 4.36 -14.97
CA VAL A 310 -23.42 5.74 -14.46
C VAL A 310 -22.66 5.78 -13.13
N ALA A 311 -23.01 4.90 -12.19
CA ALA A 311 -22.33 4.79 -10.90
C ALA A 311 -20.84 4.42 -11.07
N LYS A 312 -20.54 3.49 -11.99
CA LYS A 312 -19.16 3.14 -12.31
C LYS A 312 -18.37 4.32 -12.87
N GLU A 313 -18.96 5.10 -13.79
CA GLU A 313 -18.28 6.29 -14.32
C GLU A 313 -18.02 7.32 -13.23
N LEU A 314 -18.99 7.55 -12.33
CA LEU A 314 -18.79 8.43 -11.18
C LEU A 314 -17.66 7.94 -10.28
N SER A 315 -17.60 6.62 -10.01
CA SER A 315 -16.49 6.00 -9.28
C SER A 315 -15.14 6.22 -9.99
N ASP A 316 -15.08 6.02 -11.31
CA ASP A 316 -13.85 6.22 -12.08
C ASP A 316 -13.41 7.70 -12.03
N ILE A 317 -14.35 8.65 -12.09
CA ILE A 317 -14.05 10.09 -11.94
C ILE A 317 -13.50 10.37 -10.52
N ILE A 318 -14.17 9.90 -9.48
CA ILE A 318 -13.77 10.12 -8.08
C ILE A 318 -12.37 9.53 -7.82
N PHE A 319 -12.16 8.24 -8.08
CA PHE A 319 -10.95 7.56 -7.65
C PHE A 319 -9.79 7.71 -8.64
N ASP A 320 -10.04 7.72 -9.94
CA ASP A 320 -8.97 7.74 -10.95
C ASP A 320 -8.67 9.17 -11.46
N GLN A 321 -9.60 10.13 -11.38
CA GLN A 321 -9.37 11.53 -11.81
C GLN A 321 -9.23 12.55 -10.69
N VAL A 322 -9.99 12.43 -9.60
CA VAL A 322 -9.92 13.39 -8.48
C VAL A 322 -8.88 12.96 -7.45
N ILE A 323 -9.01 11.75 -6.89
CA ILE A 323 -8.07 11.22 -5.88
C ILE A 323 -6.75 10.80 -6.53
N ARG A 324 -6.76 10.14 -7.70
CA ARG A 324 -5.56 9.73 -8.45
C ARG A 324 -4.56 8.86 -7.68
N SER A 325 -4.95 8.29 -6.54
CA SER A 325 -4.11 7.43 -5.73
C SER A 325 -4.83 6.18 -5.28
N ARG A 326 -4.18 5.02 -5.41
CA ARG A 326 -4.69 3.71 -4.94
C ARG A 326 -4.16 3.31 -3.57
N LYS A 327 -3.25 4.10 -3.01
CA LYS A 327 -2.64 3.88 -1.71
C LYS A 327 -2.59 5.19 -0.94
N LEU A 328 -2.74 5.10 0.37
CA LEU A 328 -2.63 6.26 1.25
C LEU A 328 -1.52 5.99 2.24
N ARG A 329 -0.62 6.97 2.35
CA ARG A 329 0.49 6.91 3.29
C ARG A 329 -0.03 7.21 4.69
N TYR A 330 0.49 6.52 5.69
CA TYR A 330 0.37 6.93 7.08
C TYR A 330 1.65 7.67 7.48
N GLU A 331 1.55 8.93 7.88
CA GLU A 331 2.72 9.81 7.94
C GLU A 331 3.72 9.42 9.04
N ALA A 332 3.23 8.92 10.18
CA ALA A 332 4.07 8.55 11.31
C ALA A 332 5.05 7.39 11.01
N THR A 333 4.65 6.42 10.20
CA THR A 333 5.51 5.28 9.81
C THR A 333 5.96 5.32 8.35
N LYS A 334 5.48 6.29 7.57
CA LYS A 334 5.70 6.41 6.11
C LYS A 334 5.26 5.18 5.30
N GLN A 335 4.37 4.37 5.87
CA GLN A 335 3.85 3.16 5.24
C GLN A 335 2.67 3.47 4.32
N ASP A 336 2.66 2.86 3.13
CA ASP A 336 1.57 3.00 2.17
C ASP A 336 0.56 1.86 2.33
N PHE A 337 -0.70 2.19 2.62
CA PHE A 337 -1.80 1.24 2.73
C PHE A 337 -2.67 1.28 1.48
N SER A 338 -2.89 0.13 0.87
CA SER A 338 -3.91 -0.04 -0.16
C SER A 338 -5.29 -0.04 0.48
N TYR A 339 -6.29 0.50 -0.21
CA TYR A 339 -7.65 0.58 0.31
C TYR A 339 -8.69 0.14 -0.73
N THR A 340 -9.80 -0.40 -0.26
CA THR A 340 -10.97 -0.73 -1.08
C THR A 340 -11.69 0.56 -1.46
N ARG A 341 -12.00 0.73 -2.74
CA ARG A 341 -12.75 1.87 -3.26
C ARG A 341 -14.23 1.52 -3.23
N LYS A 342 -15.04 2.23 -2.46
CA LYS A 342 -16.49 2.04 -2.42
C LYS A 342 -17.22 3.33 -2.81
N LEU A 343 -18.28 3.19 -3.61
CA LEU A 343 -19.23 4.25 -3.92
C LEU A 343 -20.65 3.68 -3.74
N ASP A 344 -21.47 4.33 -2.91
CA ASP A 344 -22.86 3.96 -2.67
C ASP A 344 -23.05 2.45 -2.39
N ASP A 345 -22.30 1.95 -1.41
CA ASP A 345 -22.26 0.55 -0.92
C ASP A 345 -21.66 -0.47 -1.89
N ARG A 346 -21.22 -0.05 -3.08
CA ARG A 346 -20.60 -0.94 -4.08
C ARG A 346 -19.08 -0.80 -4.06
N SER A 347 -18.38 -1.94 -3.98
CA SER A 347 -16.92 -2.02 -4.09
C SER A 347 -16.45 -2.03 -5.55
N TYR A 348 -15.41 -1.26 -5.86
CA TYR A 348 -14.81 -1.15 -7.19
C TYR A 348 -13.33 -1.56 -7.20
N GLY A 349 -13.04 -2.73 -7.77
CA GLY A 349 -11.69 -3.27 -7.91
C GLY A 349 -11.34 -4.31 -6.85
N ARG A 350 -10.08 -4.34 -6.41
CA ARG A 350 -9.59 -5.30 -5.41
C ARG A 350 -9.98 -4.86 -4.00
N GLU A 351 -10.41 -5.81 -3.18
CA GLU A 351 -10.70 -5.59 -1.76
C GLU A 351 -9.43 -5.69 -0.91
N TYR A 352 -9.34 -4.77 0.05
CA TYR A 352 -8.30 -4.63 1.06
C TYR A 352 -8.94 -4.45 2.44
N GLU A 353 -8.13 -4.52 3.49
CA GLU A 353 -8.64 -4.40 4.87
C GLU A 353 -9.25 -3.03 5.17
N LEU A 354 -8.64 -1.95 4.70
CA LEU A 354 -9.17 -0.60 4.84
C LEU A 354 -10.02 -0.22 3.63
N SER A 355 -11.07 0.57 3.82
CA SER A 355 -11.91 1.06 2.73
C SER A 355 -12.08 2.58 2.78
N VAL A 356 -12.18 3.19 1.60
CA VAL A 356 -12.67 4.56 1.42
C VAL A 356 -14.04 4.44 0.78
N HIS A 357 -15.06 4.90 1.47
CA HIS A 357 -16.46 4.76 1.08
C HIS A 357 -17.06 6.14 0.85
N VAL A 358 -17.26 6.47 -0.41
CA VAL A 358 -17.88 7.71 -0.83
C VAL A 358 -19.39 7.50 -0.91
N ILE A 359 -20.15 8.35 -0.23
CA ILE A 359 -21.61 8.42 -0.29
C ILE A 359 -21.96 9.62 -1.16
N SER A 360 -22.55 9.34 -2.32
CA SER A 360 -23.05 10.38 -3.22
C SER A 360 -24.43 10.88 -2.79
N PRO A 361 -24.87 12.05 -3.27
CA PRO A 361 -26.22 12.57 -3.05
C PRO A 361 -27.35 11.66 -3.55
N PHE A 362 -27.01 10.66 -4.36
CA PHE A 362 -27.96 9.77 -5.02
C PHE A 362 -28.14 8.44 -4.28
N HIS A 363 -27.47 8.28 -3.14
CA HIS A 363 -27.64 7.13 -2.27
C HIS A 363 -29.07 7.05 -1.73
N ASP A 364 -29.69 5.86 -1.76
CA ASP A 364 -31.10 5.64 -1.36
C ASP A 364 -31.43 6.16 0.05
N GLU A 365 -30.43 6.15 0.94
CA GLU A 365 -30.56 6.60 2.32
C GLU A 365 -29.74 7.87 2.63
N TYR A 366 -29.44 8.71 1.62
CA TYR A 366 -28.63 9.92 1.80
C TYR A 366 -29.11 10.83 2.96
N ASP A 367 -30.43 11.02 3.08
CA ASP A 367 -31.04 11.82 4.15
C ASP A 367 -30.96 11.18 5.55
N ARG A 368 -30.62 9.89 5.64
CA ARG A 368 -30.50 9.13 6.89
C ARG A 368 -29.03 8.87 7.23
N LEU A 369 -28.25 9.94 7.30
CA LEU A 369 -26.82 9.88 7.60
C LEU A 369 -26.49 9.04 8.85
N GLU A 370 -27.32 9.12 9.90
CA GLU A 370 -27.13 8.34 11.13
C GLU A 370 -27.24 6.82 10.91
N SER A 371 -28.12 6.37 10.00
CA SER A 371 -28.22 4.96 9.61
C SER A 371 -26.97 4.48 8.87
N ILE A 372 -26.41 5.34 8.00
CA ILE A 372 -25.18 5.06 7.26
C ILE A 372 -24.01 4.96 8.24
N LYS A 373 -23.88 5.91 9.17
CA LYS A 373 -22.87 5.86 10.25
C LYS A 373 -22.99 4.58 11.08
N MET A 374 -24.19 4.21 11.52
CA MET A 374 -24.40 2.99 12.33
C MET A 374 -23.99 1.72 11.59
N ARG A 375 -24.20 1.61 10.27
CA ARG A 375 -23.73 0.46 9.47
C ARG A 375 -22.22 0.45 9.31
N SER A 376 -21.61 1.63 9.27
CA SER A 376 -20.16 1.80 9.25
C SER A 376 -19.50 1.54 10.62
N MET A 377 -20.26 1.58 11.72
CA MET A 377 -19.74 1.31 13.06
C MET A 377 -19.23 -0.14 13.18
N GLY A 378 -17.91 -0.29 13.23
CA GLY A 378 -17.22 -1.57 13.31
C GLY A 378 -16.60 -2.04 12.00
N SER A 379 -16.89 -1.36 10.89
CA SER A 379 -16.22 -1.58 9.61
C SER A 379 -14.96 -0.71 9.50
N PRO A 380 -13.85 -1.24 8.96
CA PRO A 380 -12.61 -0.50 8.77
C PRO A 380 -12.69 0.46 7.57
N GLU A 381 -13.61 1.42 7.61
CA GLU A 381 -13.86 2.32 6.49
C GLU A 381 -13.91 3.80 6.88
N LEU A 382 -13.38 4.63 5.98
CA LEU A 382 -13.52 6.08 5.99
C LEU A 382 -14.74 6.44 5.16
N LEU A 383 -15.77 6.98 5.81
CA LEU A 383 -16.98 7.46 5.15
C LEU A 383 -16.75 8.90 4.67
N VAL A 384 -16.95 9.15 3.37
CA VAL A 384 -16.87 10.47 2.74
C VAL A 384 -18.24 10.83 2.19
N VAL A 385 -18.93 11.76 2.82
CA VAL A 385 -20.30 12.14 2.43
C VAL A 385 -20.25 13.44 1.63
N LEU A 386 -20.52 13.34 0.34
CA LEU A 386 -20.55 14.48 -0.57
C LEU A 386 -21.80 15.35 -0.30
N PRO A 387 -21.73 16.69 -0.45
CA PRO A 387 -22.89 17.58 -0.36
C PRO A 387 -23.88 17.35 -1.50
N PRO A 388 -25.15 17.75 -1.34
CA PRO A 388 -26.18 17.55 -2.37
C PRO A 388 -25.89 18.40 -3.61
N ASP A 389 -25.93 17.76 -4.78
CA ASP A 389 -25.81 18.42 -6.09
C ASP A 389 -26.75 17.75 -7.11
N ASP A 390 -27.89 18.39 -7.37
CA ASP A 390 -28.92 17.88 -8.29
C ASP A 390 -28.46 17.81 -9.76
N ARG A 391 -27.37 18.49 -10.12
CA ARG A 391 -26.87 18.53 -11.51
C ARG A 391 -25.86 17.44 -11.78
N LEU A 392 -25.08 17.02 -10.78
CA LEU A 392 -23.97 16.09 -10.95
C LEU A 392 -24.41 14.77 -11.63
N LEU A 393 -25.46 14.10 -11.13
CA LEU A 393 -25.92 12.83 -11.73
C LEU A 393 -26.46 13.04 -13.14
N ARG A 394 -27.15 14.15 -13.41
CA ARG A 394 -27.66 14.47 -14.74
C ARG A 394 -26.51 14.63 -15.72
N ASP A 395 -25.45 15.32 -15.31
CA ASP A 395 -24.27 15.54 -16.15
C ASP A 395 -23.47 14.25 -16.38
N VAL A 396 -23.30 13.41 -15.36
CA VAL A 396 -22.66 12.07 -15.51
C VAL A 396 -23.49 11.18 -16.42
N THR A 397 -24.81 11.18 -16.26
CA THR A 397 -25.73 10.40 -17.12
C THR A 397 -25.63 10.86 -18.56
N LEU A 398 -25.74 12.17 -18.81
CA LEU A 398 -25.65 12.75 -20.15
C LEU A 398 -24.26 12.54 -20.77
N TYR A 399 -23.19 12.57 -19.96
CA TYR A 399 -21.85 12.19 -20.39
C TYR A 399 -21.83 10.75 -20.92
N LYS A 400 -22.42 9.80 -20.18
CA LYS A 400 -22.46 8.39 -20.57
C LYS A 400 -23.34 8.13 -21.77
N GLN A 401 -24.51 8.80 -21.85
CA GLN A 401 -25.39 8.75 -23.01
C GLN A 401 -24.65 9.22 -24.27
N THR A 402 -23.99 10.37 -24.20
CA THR A 402 -23.22 10.94 -25.30
C THR A 402 -22.06 10.03 -25.70
N ALA A 403 -21.30 9.50 -24.73
CA ALA A 403 -20.17 8.61 -25.00
C ALA A 403 -20.64 7.31 -25.68
N LYS A 404 -21.71 6.69 -25.18
CA LYS A 404 -22.30 5.47 -25.74
C LYS A 404 -22.80 5.72 -27.16
N TYR A 405 -23.61 6.75 -27.37
CA TYR A 405 -24.17 7.10 -28.66
C TYR A 405 -23.11 7.43 -29.71
N VAL A 406 -22.12 8.28 -29.37
CA VAL A 406 -21.02 8.63 -30.28
C VAL A 406 -20.22 7.38 -30.65
N SER A 407 -19.88 6.53 -29.67
CA SER A 407 -19.10 5.31 -29.94
C SER A 407 -19.80 4.34 -30.88
N GLN A 408 -21.14 4.26 -30.82
CA GLN A 408 -21.93 3.39 -31.68
C GLN A 408 -22.11 3.97 -33.10
N ASN A 409 -22.34 5.28 -33.22
CA ASN A 409 -22.77 5.88 -34.48
C ASN A 409 -21.63 6.46 -35.33
N LEU A 410 -20.46 6.75 -34.75
CA LEU A 410 -19.35 7.40 -35.48
C LEU A 410 -18.86 6.59 -36.69
N SER A 411 -18.82 5.27 -36.58
CA SER A 411 -18.41 4.37 -37.68
C SER A 411 -19.57 3.94 -38.59
N LEU A 412 -20.82 4.03 -38.12
CA LEU A 412 -22.00 3.53 -38.83
C LEU A 412 -22.60 4.55 -39.80
N THR A 413 -22.58 5.84 -39.44
CA THR A 413 -23.22 6.86 -40.27
C THR A 413 -22.44 7.13 -41.56
N GLN A 414 -23.15 7.32 -42.68
CA GLN A 414 -22.55 7.68 -43.97
C GLN A 414 -22.65 9.19 -44.26
N HIS A 415 -23.46 9.94 -43.51
CA HIS A 415 -23.66 11.36 -43.70
C HIS A 415 -22.48 12.16 -43.11
N GLU A 416 -21.79 12.93 -43.95
CA GLU A 416 -20.62 13.72 -43.54
C GLU A 416 -20.97 14.81 -42.50
N SER A 417 -22.16 15.41 -42.61
CA SER A 417 -22.66 16.39 -41.64
C SER A 417 -22.85 15.77 -40.25
N VAL A 418 -23.50 14.62 -40.16
CA VAL A 418 -23.67 13.87 -38.91
C VAL A 418 -22.32 13.43 -38.33
N LYS A 419 -21.37 12.97 -39.16
CA LYS A 419 -20.00 12.67 -38.68
C LYS A 419 -19.33 13.88 -38.02
N ARG A 420 -19.47 15.06 -38.63
CA ARG A 420 -18.93 16.30 -38.06
C ARG A 420 -19.59 16.61 -36.72
N ILE A 421 -20.91 16.49 -36.63
CA ILE A 421 -21.67 16.70 -35.38
C ILE A 421 -21.18 15.72 -34.30
N LEU A 422 -21.04 14.44 -34.60
CA LEU A 422 -20.56 13.43 -33.63
C LEU A 422 -19.14 13.73 -33.14
N ALA A 423 -18.24 14.18 -34.03
CA ALA A 423 -16.89 14.58 -33.65
C ALA A 423 -16.89 15.81 -32.73
N GLU A 424 -17.74 16.80 -33.01
CA GLU A 424 -17.93 17.97 -32.13
C GLU A 424 -18.52 17.57 -30.78
N LYS A 425 -19.50 16.65 -30.76
CA LYS A 425 -20.06 16.08 -29.52
C LYS A 425 -19.00 15.34 -28.71
N GLN A 426 -18.08 14.61 -29.35
CA GLN A 426 -16.97 13.96 -28.64
C GLN A 426 -16.06 14.97 -27.93
N VAL A 427 -15.71 16.07 -28.59
CA VAL A 427 -14.90 17.15 -27.99
C VAL A 427 -15.66 17.85 -26.87
N SER A 428 -16.94 18.15 -27.06
CA SER A 428 -17.78 18.74 -26.01
C SER A 428 -17.92 17.79 -24.81
N ASN A 429 -18.08 16.49 -25.05
CA ASN A 429 -18.22 15.50 -24.00
C ASN A 429 -16.94 15.32 -23.17
N ALA A 430 -15.77 15.51 -23.77
CA ALA A 430 -14.50 15.57 -23.04
C ALA A 430 -14.44 16.77 -22.10
N LYS A 431 -14.92 17.95 -22.54
CA LYS A 431 -15.03 19.14 -21.69
C LYS A 431 -16.05 18.94 -20.56
N ARG A 432 -17.19 18.31 -20.85
CA ARG A 432 -18.20 17.93 -19.85
C ARG A 432 -17.58 17.03 -18.78
N LYS A 433 -16.79 16.03 -19.17
CA LYS A 433 -16.08 15.17 -18.21
C LYS A 433 -15.16 15.96 -17.28
N ALA A 434 -14.38 16.90 -17.83
CA ALA A 434 -13.51 17.75 -17.03
C ALA A 434 -14.33 18.61 -16.03
N ALA A 435 -15.43 19.23 -16.48
CA ALA A 435 -16.31 19.99 -15.61
C ALA A 435 -16.96 19.13 -14.50
N ILE A 436 -17.33 17.89 -14.79
CA ILE A 436 -17.81 16.93 -13.77
C ILE A 436 -16.71 16.63 -12.76
N ALA A 437 -15.47 16.41 -13.20
CA ALA A 437 -14.35 16.18 -12.29
C ALA A 437 -14.08 17.38 -11.38
N ASP A 438 -14.18 18.60 -11.92
CA ASP A 438 -14.06 19.83 -11.13
C ASP A 438 -15.20 19.95 -10.11
N ALA A 439 -16.45 19.65 -10.51
CA ALA A 439 -17.60 19.65 -9.60
C ALA A 439 -17.46 18.61 -8.48
N VAL A 440 -16.99 17.41 -8.79
CA VAL A 440 -16.67 16.38 -7.79
C VAL A 440 -15.56 16.85 -6.86
N SER A 441 -14.52 17.51 -7.39
CA SER A 441 -13.44 18.07 -6.57
C SER A 441 -13.95 19.13 -5.59
N GLU A 442 -14.84 20.03 -6.03
CA GLU A 442 -15.48 21.03 -5.16
C GLU A 442 -16.37 20.36 -4.11
N ALA A 443 -17.13 19.33 -4.49
CA ALA A 443 -17.94 18.55 -3.57
C ALA A 443 -17.09 17.87 -2.48
N PHE A 444 -15.88 17.40 -2.80
CA PHE A 444 -14.93 16.87 -1.83
C PHE A 444 -14.41 17.93 -0.86
N ALA A 445 -14.27 19.19 -1.30
CA ALA A 445 -13.83 20.29 -0.44
C ALA A 445 -14.82 20.56 0.70
N GLU A 446 -16.12 20.35 0.46
CA GLU A 446 -17.20 20.52 1.43
C GLU A 446 -17.69 19.20 2.06
N ALA A 447 -17.11 18.06 1.67
CA ALA A 447 -17.55 16.74 2.13
C ALA A 447 -17.29 16.52 3.63
N LYS A 448 -18.21 15.83 4.29
CA LYS A 448 -18.06 15.41 5.69
C LYS A 448 -17.38 14.05 5.76
N LEU A 449 -16.37 13.95 6.62
CA LEU A 449 -15.54 12.75 6.79
C LEU A 449 -15.87 12.09 8.12
N PHE A 450 -16.12 10.79 8.13
CA PHE A 450 -16.36 10.03 9.36
C PHE A 450 -15.50 8.77 9.43
N VAL A 451 -15.00 8.49 10.62
CA VAL A 451 -14.38 7.20 10.96
C VAL A 451 -15.14 6.65 12.16
N GLY A 452 -15.89 5.56 11.95
CA GLY A 452 -16.85 5.06 12.94
C GLY A 452 -17.94 6.10 13.23
N ASN A 453 -17.98 6.61 14.46
CA ASN A 453 -18.95 7.65 14.87
C ASN A 453 -18.33 9.05 15.03
N SER A 454 -17.03 9.19 14.76
CA SER A 454 -16.32 10.46 14.93
C SER A 454 -16.20 11.17 13.59
N GLU A 455 -16.58 12.45 13.57
CA GLU A 455 -16.31 13.34 12.43
C GLU A 455 -14.84 13.73 12.43
N VAL A 456 -14.19 13.68 11.27
CA VAL A 456 -12.80 14.09 11.09
C VAL A 456 -12.78 15.52 10.56
N GLU A 457 -12.22 16.43 11.34
CA GLU A 457 -11.98 17.81 10.91
C GLU A 457 -10.74 17.86 10.01
N SER A 458 -10.87 18.51 8.85
CA SER A 458 -9.75 18.78 7.95
C SER A 458 -9.75 20.26 7.57
N ASN A 459 -8.58 20.89 7.67
CA ASN A 459 -8.35 22.30 7.33
C ASN A 459 -8.05 22.51 5.83
N SER A 460 -7.89 21.43 5.06
CA SER A 460 -7.63 21.50 3.63
C SER A 460 -8.93 21.52 2.82
N ARG A 461 -8.89 22.18 1.67
CA ARG A 461 -9.91 22.09 0.61
C ARG A 461 -9.51 21.10 -0.50
N ASP A 462 -8.25 20.66 -0.52
CA ASP A 462 -7.78 19.69 -1.51
C ASP A 462 -8.33 18.28 -1.19
N PRO A 463 -8.96 17.58 -2.16
CA PRO A 463 -9.55 16.26 -1.93
C PRO A 463 -8.57 15.23 -1.37
N ASN A 464 -7.32 15.22 -1.84
CA ASN A 464 -6.32 14.24 -1.41
C ASN A 464 -5.85 14.49 0.02
N ALA A 465 -5.60 15.75 0.37
CA ALA A 465 -5.25 16.12 1.73
C ALA A 465 -6.37 15.79 2.71
N ARG A 466 -7.63 16.11 2.38
CA ARG A 466 -8.80 15.75 3.21
C ARG A 466 -8.92 14.24 3.42
N LEU A 467 -8.75 13.48 2.33
CA LEU A 467 -8.78 12.03 2.39
C LEU A 467 -7.64 11.47 3.27
N HIS A 468 -6.46 12.06 3.19
CA HIS A 468 -5.31 11.70 4.02
C HIS A 468 -5.60 11.92 5.51
N ASP A 469 -6.12 13.09 5.89
CA ASP A 469 -6.49 13.40 7.28
C ASP A 469 -7.50 12.38 7.85
N GLY A 470 -8.54 12.06 7.07
CA GLY A 470 -9.50 11.00 7.41
C GLY A 470 -8.87 9.62 7.52
N PHE A 471 -7.95 9.30 6.61
CA PHE A 471 -7.29 8.01 6.55
C PHE A 471 -6.29 7.80 7.70
N GLU A 472 -5.63 8.85 8.18
CA GLU A 472 -4.77 8.75 9.36
C GLU A 472 -5.55 8.29 10.59
N GLN A 473 -6.73 8.88 10.82
CA GLN A 473 -7.61 8.47 11.91
C GLN A 473 -8.11 7.03 11.72
N LEU A 474 -8.43 6.65 10.48
CA LEU A 474 -8.82 5.28 10.15
C LEU A 474 -7.73 4.26 10.50
N VAL A 475 -6.47 4.55 10.17
CA VAL A 475 -5.31 3.69 10.49
C VAL A 475 -5.14 3.58 12.01
N ILE A 476 -5.18 4.70 12.74
CA ILE A 476 -5.00 4.73 14.20
C ILE A 476 -6.08 3.88 14.91
N GLN A 477 -7.33 3.96 14.45
CA GLN A 477 -8.44 3.23 15.07
C GLN A 477 -8.40 1.72 14.76
N ASN A 478 -7.98 1.33 13.55
CA ASN A 478 -8.01 -0.07 13.13
C ASN A 478 -6.73 -0.86 13.44
N TYR A 479 -5.57 -0.18 13.52
CA TYR A 479 -4.29 -0.78 13.87
C TYR A 479 -3.81 -0.29 15.25
N THR A 480 -4.54 -0.69 16.29
CA THR A 480 -4.30 -0.24 17.68
C THR A 480 -2.89 -0.53 18.20
N ASN A 481 -2.24 -1.56 17.65
CA ASN A 481 -0.91 -2.01 18.04
C ASN A 481 0.21 -1.46 17.14
N LEU A 482 -0.10 -0.60 16.17
CA LEU A 482 0.91 0.07 15.35
C LEU A 482 1.78 1.01 16.19
N LYS A 483 1.20 1.63 17.22
CA LYS A 483 1.89 2.50 18.18
C LYS A 483 3.04 1.83 18.94
N LEU A 484 3.06 0.49 19.00
CA LEU A 484 4.14 -0.27 19.65
C LEU A 484 5.50 -0.04 18.97
N LEU A 485 5.50 0.37 17.70
CA LEU A 485 6.70 0.76 16.96
C LEU A 485 7.24 2.14 17.32
N ARG A 486 6.53 2.92 18.16
CA ARG A 486 6.92 4.26 18.64
C ARG A 486 7.32 5.26 17.53
N GLY A 487 6.76 5.13 16.33
CA GLY A 487 7.05 6.02 15.19
C GLY A 487 8.45 5.84 14.58
N VAL A 488 9.14 4.75 14.92
CA VAL A 488 10.44 4.41 14.35
C VAL A 488 10.28 4.00 12.88
N GLN A 489 11.11 4.58 12.01
CA GLN A 489 11.20 4.16 10.61
C GLN A 489 12.19 3.00 10.47
N TYR A 490 11.70 1.88 9.96
CA TYR A 490 12.52 0.69 9.71
C TYR A 490 12.77 0.53 8.22
N SER A 491 14.03 0.22 7.87
CA SER A 491 14.43 -0.14 6.51
C SER A 491 15.08 -1.52 6.52
N GLU A 492 14.95 -2.26 5.41
CA GLU A 492 15.63 -3.56 5.24
C GLU A 492 17.16 -3.46 5.36
N HIS A 493 17.72 -2.27 5.15
CA HIS A 493 19.15 -2.03 5.36
C HIS A 493 19.54 -2.13 6.83
N ASN A 494 18.63 -1.82 7.76
CA ASN A 494 18.89 -1.83 9.19
C ASN A 494 18.83 -3.22 9.82
N ILE A 495 18.49 -4.27 9.06
CA ILE A 495 18.38 -5.65 9.58
C ILE A 495 19.71 -6.11 10.19
N HIS A 496 20.83 -5.81 9.54
CA HIS A 496 22.17 -6.16 10.04
C HIS A 496 22.48 -5.42 11.35
N ASP A 497 22.30 -4.09 11.38
CA ASP A 497 22.56 -3.25 12.56
C ASP A 497 21.66 -3.61 13.74
N CYS A 498 20.44 -4.09 13.46
CA CYS A 498 19.51 -4.60 14.45
C CYS A 498 19.96 -5.94 15.05
N LEU A 499 20.67 -6.78 14.28
CA LEU A 499 21.18 -8.07 14.72
C LEU A 499 22.43 -7.92 15.60
N THR A 500 23.39 -7.07 15.20
CA THR A 500 24.66 -6.88 15.91
C THR A 500 24.55 -5.98 17.14
N GLY A 501 23.42 -5.28 17.32
CA GLY A 501 23.17 -4.39 18.46
C GLY A 501 23.83 -3.00 18.33
N GLU A 502 24.55 -2.72 17.25
CA GLU A 502 25.16 -1.42 16.97
C GLU A 502 24.12 -0.30 16.72
N GLY A 503 22.86 -0.68 16.43
CA GLY A 503 21.74 0.26 16.28
C GLY A 503 21.02 0.68 17.57
N ASN A 504 21.44 0.24 18.77
CA ASN A 504 20.72 0.54 20.02
C ASN A 504 20.57 2.04 20.31
N ASP A 505 21.54 2.86 19.89
CA ASP A 505 21.52 4.32 20.09
C ASP A 505 20.51 5.04 19.16
N LEU A 506 20.17 4.41 18.03
CA LEU A 506 19.25 4.98 17.02
C LEU A 506 17.76 4.76 17.35
N PHE A 507 17.46 3.80 18.23
CA PHE A 507 16.08 3.33 18.51
C PHE A 507 15.62 3.52 19.96
N GLY A 508 16.41 4.23 20.80
CA GLY A 508 15.99 4.75 22.10
C GLY A 508 15.56 3.69 23.13
N ALA A 509 16.10 2.47 23.06
CA ALA A 509 15.83 1.41 24.04
C ALA A 509 17.04 1.21 24.96
N ASP A 510 16.82 1.18 26.27
CA ASP A 510 17.82 0.72 27.24
C ASP A 510 18.42 -0.61 26.75
N ALA A 511 19.75 -0.69 26.66
CA ALA A 511 20.48 -1.83 26.09
C ALA A 511 20.18 -3.19 26.77
N THR A 512 19.45 -3.18 27.88
CA THR A 512 19.11 -4.35 28.70
C THR A 512 17.61 -4.70 28.74
N SER A 513 16.70 -3.88 28.19
CA SER A 513 15.25 -4.17 28.22
C SER A 513 14.66 -4.44 26.83
N LEU A 514 13.70 -5.37 26.76
CA LEU A 514 12.92 -5.63 25.55
C LEU A 514 11.91 -4.51 25.35
N SER A 515 11.82 -3.97 24.13
CA SER A 515 10.76 -3.04 23.75
C SER A 515 9.40 -3.73 23.77
N GLU A 516 8.31 -2.96 23.81
CA GLU A 516 6.95 -3.51 23.77
C GLU A 516 6.71 -4.33 22.49
N ALA A 517 7.25 -3.88 21.35
CA ALA A 517 7.16 -4.59 20.08
C ALA A 517 7.93 -5.92 20.08
N GLU A 518 9.15 -5.93 20.65
CA GLU A 518 9.93 -7.16 20.84
C GLU A 518 9.24 -8.15 21.80
N THR A 519 8.66 -7.63 22.89
CA THR A 519 7.97 -8.43 23.90
C THR A 519 6.72 -9.11 23.33
N GLU A 520 5.92 -8.38 22.54
CA GLU A 520 4.72 -8.92 21.91
C GLU A 520 5.06 -9.96 20.83
N MET A 521 6.10 -9.71 20.02
CA MET A 521 6.58 -10.68 19.03
C MET A 521 7.11 -11.96 19.69
N LEU A 522 7.92 -11.82 20.74
CA LEU A 522 8.44 -12.95 21.50
C LEU A 522 7.30 -13.75 22.16
N SER A 523 6.33 -13.07 22.77
CA SER A 523 5.17 -13.70 23.41
C SER A 523 4.33 -14.48 22.40
N ARG A 524 4.14 -13.96 21.17
CA ARG A 524 3.44 -14.66 20.10
C ARG A 524 4.15 -15.96 19.70
N ILE A 525 5.47 -15.91 19.55
CA ILE A 525 6.29 -17.06 19.16
C ILE A 525 6.30 -18.12 20.29
N GLN A 526 6.43 -17.70 21.54
CA GLN A 526 6.35 -18.57 22.71
C GLN A 526 4.98 -19.23 22.85
N LEU A 527 3.89 -18.48 22.66
CA LEU A 527 2.52 -19.01 22.70
C LEU A 527 2.30 -20.09 21.64
N ASN A 528 2.79 -19.88 20.42
CA ASN A 528 2.71 -20.87 19.35
C ASN A 528 3.53 -22.12 19.69
N GLY A 529 4.75 -21.95 20.22
CA GLY A 529 5.59 -23.04 20.69
C GLY A 529 4.93 -23.87 21.81
N GLY A 530 4.30 -23.22 22.79
CA GLY A 530 3.55 -23.89 23.87
C GLY A 530 2.34 -24.69 23.38
N LYS A 531 1.77 -24.34 22.22
CA LYS A 531 0.68 -25.08 21.56
C LYS A 531 1.18 -26.15 20.56
N GLY A 532 2.49 -26.31 20.40
CA GLY A 532 3.09 -27.23 19.43
C GLY A 532 2.98 -26.76 17.98
N LEU A 533 2.66 -25.49 17.73
CA LEU A 533 2.59 -24.90 16.40
C LEU A 533 3.97 -24.40 15.98
N ARG A 534 4.43 -24.80 14.79
CA ARG A 534 5.68 -24.28 14.19
C ARG A 534 5.45 -22.85 13.70
N THR A 535 6.21 -21.90 14.23
CA THR A 535 6.18 -20.51 13.76
C THR A 535 7.23 -20.32 12.68
N THR A 536 6.82 -19.88 11.50
CA THR A 536 7.74 -19.49 10.40
C THR A 536 7.81 -17.97 10.30
N VAL A 537 8.86 -17.45 9.66
CA VAL A 537 8.93 -16.00 9.37
C VAL A 537 7.73 -15.55 8.55
N LYS A 538 7.28 -16.34 7.58
CA LYS A 538 6.08 -16.04 6.78
C LYS A 538 4.81 -15.91 7.63
N THR A 539 4.54 -16.87 8.50
CA THR A 539 3.35 -16.82 9.37
C THR A 539 3.41 -15.64 10.33
N LEU A 540 4.62 -15.30 10.82
CA LEU A 540 4.82 -14.15 11.68
C LEU A 540 4.56 -12.83 10.95
N ILE A 541 5.04 -12.71 9.70
CA ILE A 541 4.74 -11.54 8.85
C ILE A 541 3.23 -11.42 8.65
N GLU A 542 2.54 -12.50 8.29
CA GLU A 542 1.08 -12.49 8.07
C GLU A 542 0.30 -12.09 9.33
N ASP A 543 0.77 -12.46 10.52
CA ASP A 543 0.15 -12.11 11.80
C ASP A 543 0.34 -10.62 12.15
N PHE A 544 1.54 -10.07 11.94
CA PHE A 544 1.89 -8.69 12.32
C PHE A 544 1.61 -7.65 11.23
N GLU A 545 1.46 -8.03 9.95
CA GLU A 545 1.00 -7.12 8.88
C GLU A 545 -0.50 -6.84 8.97
N ARG A 546 -1.28 -7.75 9.56
CA ARG A 546 -2.74 -7.61 9.68
C ARG A 546 -3.14 -6.85 10.94
N ARG A 547 -4.43 -6.47 11.03
CA ARG A 547 -5.03 -5.94 12.25
C ARG A 547 -4.90 -6.95 13.41
N PRO A 548 -4.56 -6.49 14.63
CA PRO A 548 -4.48 -5.09 15.08
C PRO A 548 -3.11 -4.41 14.90
N PHE A 549 -2.11 -5.05 14.27
CA PHE A 549 -0.72 -4.58 14.24
C PHE A 549 -0.42 -3.66 13.06
N GLY A 550 -0.64 -4.11 11.83
CA GLY A 550 -0.39 -3.30 10.63
C GLY A 550 1.07 -2.95 10.38
N TRP A 551 2.02 -3.70 10.96
CA TRP A 551 3.44 -3.35 10.92
C TRP A 551 4.02 -3.51 9.51
N PRO A 552 4.91 -2.61 9.06
CA PRO A 552 5.57 -2.76 7.77
C PRO A 552 6.55 -3.94 7.83
N LEU A 553 6.71 -4.64 6.70
CA LEU A 553 7.61 -5.80 6.58
C LEU A 553 9.01 -5.53 7.17
N ALA A 554 9.60 -4.37 6.85
CA ALA A 554 10.91 -3.99 7.37
C ALA A 554 10.95 -3.91 8.90
N ALA A 555 9.89 -3.44 9.56
CA ALA A 555 9.82 -3.39 11.02
C ALA A 555 9.76 -4.80 11.61
N ILE A 556 8.93 -5.68 11.03
CA ILE A 556 8.81 -7.07 11.48
C ILE A 556 10.16 -7.78 11.39
N LEU A 557 10.86 -7.64 10.25
CA LEU A 557 12.17 -8.27 10.05
C LEU A 557 13.24 -7.68 10.97
N CYS A 558 13.25 -6.37 11.21
CA CYS A 558 14.21 -5.73 12.11
C CYS A 558 13.97 -6.14 13.58
N ILE A 559 12.72 -6.19 14.04
CA ILE A 559 12.39 -6.63 15.41
C ILE A 559 12.75 -8.11 15.59
N LEU A 560 12.48 -8.95 14.59
CA LEU A 560 12.90 -10.34 14.61
C LEU A 560 14.43 -10.47 14.69
N ALA A 561 15.17 -9.70 13.89
CA ALA A 561 16.63 -9.66 13.94
C ALA A 561 17.15 -9.24 15.32
N LYS A 562 16.53 -8.24 15.97
CA LYS A 562 16.89 -7.86 17.36
C LYS A 562 16.67 -9.00 18.35
N LEU A 563 15.58 -9.74 18.23
CA LEU A 563 15.30 -10.89 19.10
C LEU A 563 16.28 -12.05 18.89
N CYS A 564 16.70 -12.30 17.64
CA CYS A 564 17.74 -13.28 17.33
C CYS A 564 19.12 -12.83 17.87
N GLY A 565 19.50 -11.56 17.66
CA GLY A 565 20.76 -11.00 18.15
C GLY A 565 20.86 -10.97 19.68
N ARG A 566 19.73 -10.84 20.37
CA ARG A 566 19.61 -10.96 21.84
C ARG A 566 19.54 -12.41 22.34
N GLY A 567 19.65 -13.40 21.46
CA GLY A 567 19.61 -14.83 21.79
C GLY A 567 18.26 -15.35 22.31
N LYS A 568 17.16 -14.59 22.12
CA LYS A 568 15.81 -14.98 22.59
C LYS A 568 15.11 -15.94 21.63
N ILE A 569 15.49 -15.90 20.35
CA ILE A 569 14.92 -16.70 19.28
C ILE A 569 16.08 -17.27 18.46
N GLU A 570 15.99 -18.54 18.10
CA GLU A 570 16.89 -19.20 17.17
C GLU A 570 16.14 -19.42 15.84
N ALA A 571 16.75 -18.99 14.73
CA ALA A 571 16.19 -19.14 13.40
C ALA A 571 16.85 -20.33 12.70
N ARG A 572 16.04 -21.26 12.17
CA ARG A 572 16.54 -22.49 11.53
C ARG A 572 15.97 -22.66 10.13
N SER A 573 16.81 -23.10 9.20
CA SER A 573 16.40 -23.49 7.85
C SER A 573 16.68 -24.98 7.67
N GLY A 574 15.61 -25.79 7.67
CA GLY A 574 15.74 -27.25 7.68
C GLY A 574 16.41 -27.75 8.97
N SER A 575 17.63 -28.28 8.87
CA SER A 575 18.44 -28.75 10.01
C SER A 575 19.57 -27.79 10.40
N GLN A 576 19.77 -26.70 9.65
CA GLN A 576 20.86 -25.74 9.89
C GLN A 576 20.34 -24.55 10.71
N VAL A 577 21.10 -24.17 11.73
CA VAL A 577 20.92 -22.91 12.47
C VAL A 577 21.51 -21.78 11.65
N LEU A 578 20.75 -20.69 11.49
CA LEU A 578 21.19 -19.52 10.74
C LEU A 578 21.84 -18.53 11.70
N ASP A 579 23.13 -18.27 11.50
CA ASP A 579 23.92 -17.34 12.30
C ASP A 579 24.22 -16.06 11.51
N ASP A 580 24.29 -14.91 12.19
CA ASP A 580 24.73 -13.60 11.70
C ASP A 580 24.41 -13.31 10.22
N ASP A 581 25.42 -13.38 9.34
CA ASP A 581 25.31 -13.06 7.92
C ASP A 581 24.32 -13.96 7.15
N ASP A 582 24.28 -15.26 7.49
CA ASP A 582 23.36 -16.22 6.88
C ASP A 582 21.91 -15.89 7.27
N LEU A 583 21.69 -15.44 8.50
CA LEU A 583 20.38 -14.98 8.96
C LEU A 583 19.95 -13.70 8.24
N VAL A 584 20.84 -12.70 8.12
CA VAL A 584 20.52 -11.46 7.39
C VAL A 584 20.19 -11.75 5.93
N ALA A 585 20.96 -12.61 5.26
CA ALA A 585 20.72 -13.02 3.88
C ALA A 585 19.37 -13.74 3.73
N ALA A 586 19.03 -14.62 4.68
CA ALA A 586 17.78 -15.35 4.68
C ALA A 586 16.56 -14.45 4.94
N LEU A 587 16.67 -13.49 5.87
CA LEU A 587 15.60 -12.52 6.17
C LEU A 587 15.37 -11.53 5.01
N LYS A 588 16.40 -11.16 4.25
CA LYS A 588 16.26 -10.34 3.05
C LYS A 588 15.64 -11.11 1.86
N ASN A 589 15.60 -12.44 1.91
CA ASN A 589 15.08 -13.26 0.82
C ASN A 589 13.65 -13.74 1.09
N THR A 590 12.65 -13.06 0.52
CA THR A 590 11.22 -13.36 0.72
C THR A 590 10.85 -14.81 0.38
N ARG A 591 11.56 -15.48 -0.55
CA ARG A 591 11.28 -16.88 -0.92
C ARG A 591 11.64 -17.86 0.19
N GLN A 592 12.55 -17.49 1.08
CA GLN A 592 12.98 -18.33 2.19
C GLN A 592 12.11 -18.18 3.44
N HIS A 593 11.32 -17.11 3.55
CA HIS A 593 10.51 -16.81 4.75
C HIS A 593 9.58 -17.95 5.19
N ALA A 594 9.07 -18.76 4.25
CA ALA A 594 8.22 -19.91 4.57
C ALA A 594 9.00 -21.11 5.17
N ASN A 595 10.31 -21.18 4.92
CA ASN A 595 11.17 -22.30 5.32
C ASN A 595 12.00 -22.00 6.59
N ILE A 596 12.06 -20.73 7.00
CA ILE A 596 12.75 -20.31 8.22
C ILE A 596 11.80 -20.53 9.40
N ILE A 597 12.16 -21.47 10.28
CA ILE A 597 11.45 -21.80 11.51
C ILE A 597 12.06 -21.02 12.66
N LEU A 598 11.20 -20.46 13.53
CA LEU A 598 11.58 -19.65 14.68
C LEU A 598 11.30 -20.44 15.95
N ASP A 599 12.36 -20.70 16.72
CA ASP A 599 12.29 -21.44 17.96
C ASP A 599 12.61 -20.54 19.16
N PRO A 600 11.69 -20.39 20.13
CA PRO A 600 11.95 -19.58 21.31
C PRO A 600 13.02 -20.25 22.18
N GLN A 601 14.05 -19.50 22.54
CA GLN A 601 15.03 -19.92 23.53
C GLN A 601 14.46 -19.69 24.93
N ILE A 602 14.65 -20.67 25.81
CA ILE A 602 14.28 -20.54 27.21
C ILE A 602 15.47 -19.89 27.91
N ASP A 603 15.30 -18.64 28.33
CA ASP A 603 16.23 -18.02 29.25
C ASP A 603 16.07 -18.62 30.64
N PHE A 604 17.18 -19.03 31.23
CA PHE A 604 17.23 -19.35 32.65
C PHE A 604 17.64 -18.12 33.43
N THR A 605 16.98 -17.89 34.56
CA THR A 605 17.33 -16.76 35.43
C THR A 605 18.76 -16.92 35.94
N GLY A 606 19.47 -15.81 36.18
CA GLY A 606 20.81 -15.85 36.77
C GLY A 606 20.86 -16.59 38.12
N SER A 607 19.73 -16.67 38.84
CA SER A 607 19.59 -17.47 40.06
C SER A 607 19.63 -18.97 39.81
N GLN A 608 19.06 -19.47 38.70
CA GLN A 608 19.09 -20.88 38.32
C GLN A 608 20.49 -21.30 37.88
N VAL A 609 21.17 -20.44 37.11
CA VAL A 609 22.56 -20.68 36.67
C VAL A 609 23.53 -20.76 37.85
N ARG A 610 23.42 -19.83 38.81
CA ARG A 610 24.25 -19.84 40.02
C ARG A 610 24.02 -21.10 40.86
N ARG A 611 22.76 -21.48 41.10
CA ARG A 611 22.43 -22.68 41.89
C ARG A 611 23.03 -23.96 41.29
N LEU A 612 22.92 -24.15 39.97
CA LEU A 612 23.52 -25.31 39.32
C LEU A 612 25.06 -25.29 39.42
N LYS A 613 25.66 -24.11 39.32
CA LYS A 613 27.11 -23.94 39.49
C LYS A 613 27.56 -24.27 40.91
N ASP A 614 26.86 -23.77 41.92
CA ASP A 614 27.14 -24.04 43.33
C ASP A 614 27.01 -25.55 43.63
N PHE A 615 25.98 -26.21 43.10
CA PHE A 615 25.85 -27.67 43.20
C PHE A 615 27.00 -28.39 42.48
N TYR A 616 27.35 -27.98 41.25
CA TYR A 616 28.43 -28.60 40.49
C TYR A 616 29.75 -28.56 41.27
N GLU A 617 30.07 -27.40 41.85
CA GLU A 617 31.27 -27.21 42.67
C GLU A 617 31.23 -28.06 43.95
N GLN A 618 30.08 -28.09 44.64
CA GLN A 618 29.92 -28.88 45.88
C GLN A 618 29.94 -30.39 45.64
N PHE A 619 29.33 -30.87 44.55
CA PHE A 619 29.16 -32.31 44.30
C PHE A 619 30.36 -32.93 43.57
N PHE A 620 31.01 -32.20 42.65
CA PHE A 620 32.16 -32.74 41.91
C PHE A 620 33.53 -32.28 42.43
N ASP A 621 33.57 -31.33 43.37
CA ASP A 621 34.80 -30.69 43.86
C ASP A 621 35.64 -30.04 42.73
N GLU A 622 34.97 -29.63 41.65
CA GLU A 622 35.57 -29.02 40.46
C GLU A 622 34.85 -27.70 40.11
N VAL A 623 35.59 -26.69 39.67
CA VAL A 623 35.01 -25.45 39.17
C VAL A 623 34.37 -25.68 37.81
N ALA A 624 33.09 -25.28 37.66
CA ALA A 624 32.43 -25.34 36.35
C ALA A 624 33.11 -24.35 35.38
N GLY A 625 33.59 -24.87 34.24
CA GLY A 625 34.26 -24.08 33.21
C GLY A 625 33.28 -23.31 32.32
N ALA A 626 32.04 -23.77 32.22
CA ALA A 626 30.98 -23.12 31.46
C ALA A 626 30.20 -22.10 32.29
N THR A 627 29.99 -20.90 31.72
CA THR A 627 29.18 -19.82 32.31
C THR A 627 27.79 -19.71 31.70
N GLU A 628 27.61 -20.16 30.46
CA GLU A 628 26.34 -20.17 29.75
C GLU A 628 25.47 -21.37 30.17
N ALA A 629 24.16 -21.17 30.31
CA ALA A 629 23.24 -22.19 30.83
C ALA A 629 23.26 -23.50 30.03
N LYS A 630 23.27 -23.44 28.69
CA LYS A 630 23.32 -24.64 27.84
C LYS A 630 24.61 -25.42 28.05
N ALA A 631 25.75 -24.75 27.95
CA ALA A 631 27.06 -25.35 28.13
C ALA A 631 27.25 -25.92 29.55
N LEU A 632 26.74 -25.23 30.59
CA LEU A 632 26.79 -25.69 31.97
C LEU A 632 25.95 -26.95 32.19
N GLY A 633 24.74 -27.03 31.64
CA GLY A 633 23.90 -28.22 31.73
C GLY A 633 24.50 -29.43 30.98
N GLU A 634 25.07 -29.21 29.80
CA GLU A 634 25.76 -30.27 29.03
C GLU A 634 27.05 -30.75 29.74
N GLN A 635 27.83 -29.82 30.32
CA GLN A 635 28.98 -30.16 31.15
C GLN A 635 28.55 -31.03 32.34
N THR A 636 27.48 -30.64 33.04
CA THR A 636 26.95 -31.36 34.21
C THR A 636 26.54 -32.80 33.85
N ALA A 637 25.77 -32.98 32.75
CA ALA A 637 25.40 -34.32 32.27
C ALA A 637 26.62 -35.19 31.96
N LYS A 638 27.61 -34.61 31.27
CA LYS A 638 28.85 -35.32 30.93
C LYS A 638 29.65 -35.74 32.16
N THR A 639 29.74 -34.89 33.19
CA THR A 639 30.44 -35.21 34.44
C THR A 639 29.71 -36.28 35.25
N PHE A 640 28.37 -36.26 35.30
CA PHE A 640 27.58 -37.38 35.86
C PHE A 640 27.80 -38.69 35.10
N GLY A 641 27.91 -38.64 33.76
CA GLY A 641 28.25 -39.82 32.96
C GLY A 641 29.64 -40.41 33.30
N LYS A 642 30.64 -39.55 33.53
CA LYS A 642 31.97 -39.98 34.00
C LYS A 642 31.89 -40.60 35.40
N LEU A 643 31.20 -39.94 36.34
CA LEU A 643 31.00 -40.44 37.69
C LEU A 643 30.33 -41.82 37.68
N HIS A 644 29.29 -42.00 36.86
CA HIS A 644 28.63 -43.30 36.72
C HIS A 644 29.62 -44.40 36.30
N HIS A 645 30.50 -44.10 35.34
CA HIS A 645 31.53 -45.03 34.90
C HIS A 645 32.51 -45.39 36.03
N GLU A 646 33.01 -44.40 36.78
CA GLU A 646 33.90 -44.63 37.93
C GLU A 646 33.25 -45.51 39.00
N LEU A 647 31.96 -45.30 39.30
CA LEU A 647 31.23 -46.13 40.26
C LEU A 647 31.11 -47.59 39.78
N LEU A 648 30.93 -47.81 38.48
CA LEU A 648 30.92 -49.17 37.90
C LEU A 648 32.30 -49.84 37.99
N GLU A 649 33.39 -49.09 37.79
CA GLU A 649 34.75 -49.62 37.94
C GLU A 649 35.04 -50.05 39.39
N LEU A 650 34.64 -49.23 40.37
CA LEU A 650 34.74 -49.59 41.79
C LEU A 650 33.87 -50.81 42.10
N ARG A 651 32.63 -50.85 41.62
CA ARG A 651 31.71 -51.98 41.79
C ARG A 651 32.31 -53.30 41.29
N ASN A 652 33.12 -53.30 40.23
CA ASN A 652 33.77 -54.51 39.72
C ASN A 652 34.73 -55.16 40.74
N LYS A 653 35.24 -54.41 41.72
CA LYS A 653 36.09 -54.91 42.81
C LYS A 653 35.30 -55.54 43.98
N ARG A 654 33.98 -55.72 43.85
CA ARG A 654 33.11 -56.32 44.89
C ARG A 654 33.53 -57.70 45.40
N ALA A 655 34.28 -58.46 44.58
CA ALA A 655 34.81 -59.78 44.97
C ALA A 655 35.94 -59.67 46.02
N GLU A 656 36.64 -58.55 46.03
CA GLU A 656 37.70 -58.24 47.00
C GLU A 656 37.17 -57.39 48.15
N PHE A 657 36.22 -56.49 47.86
CA PHE A 657 35.61 -55.57 48.83
C PHE A 657 34.08 -55.68 48.80
N PRO A 658 33.47 -56.56 49.61
CA PRO A 658 32.02 -56.83 49.58
C PRO A 658 31.13 -55.60 49.83
N PHE A 659 31.59 -54.64 50.63
CA PHE A 659 30.85 -53.40 50.92
C PHE A 659 30.63 -52.51 49.69
N LEU A 660 31.38 -52.71 48.59
CA LEU A 660 31.17 -51.97 47.34
C LEU A 660 29.82 -52.30 46.67
N SER A 661 29.10 -53.32 47.14
CA SER A 661 27.69 -53.56 46.77
C SER A 661 26.77 -52.40 47.18
N LEU A 662 27.15 -51.58 48.15
CA LEU A 662 26.41 -50.37 48.53
C LEU A 662 26.39 -49.32 47.41
N LEU A 663 27.29 -49.39 46.43
CA LEU A 663 27.31 -48.48 45.28
C LEU A 663 26.23 -48.78 44.23
N ASP A 664 25.50 -49.90 44.35
CA ASP A 664 24.47 -50.29 43.37
C ASP A 664 23.31 -49.28 43.29
N GLU A 665 22.87 -48.76 44.44
CA GLU A 665 21.77 -47.78 44.51
C GLU A 665 22.20 -46.39 44.01
N PRO A 666 23.34 -45.81 44.45
CA PRO A 666 23.86 -44.56 43.90
C PRO A 666 24.14 -44.63 42.40
N ALA A 667 24.73 -45.74 41.91
CA ALA A 667 25.02 -45.90 40.49
C ALA A 667 23.73 -45.92 39.64
N ALA A 668 22.66 -46.57 40.13
CA ALA A 668 21.37 -46.58 39.46
C ALA A 668 20.70 -45.20 39.43
N ARG A 669 20.86 -44.39 40.49
CA ARG A 669 20.34 -43.02 40.53
C ARG A 669 21.10 -42.05 39.63
N ILE A 670 22.42 -42.22 39.51
CA ILE A 670 23.27 -41.33 38.69
C ILE A 670 23.18 -41.69 37.20
N ALA A 671 22.96 -42.96 36.85
CA ALA A 671 22.84 -43.43 35.46
C ALA A 671 21.94 -42.56 34.56
N PRO A 672 20.66 -42.26 34.91
CA PRO A 672 19.80 -41.48 34.05
C PRO A 672 20.26 -40.02 33.88
N LEU A 673 21.00 -39.46 34.84
CA LEU A 673 21.41 -38.05 34.82
C LEU A 673 22.42 -37.77 33.71
N GLY A 674 23.24 -38.75 33.31
CA GLY A 674 24.18 -38.61 32.21
C GLY A 674 23.53 -38.45 30.83
N GLU A 675 22.26 -38.86 30.68
CA GLU A 675 21.52 -38.84 29.41
C GLU A 675 20.42 -37.77 29.38
N ARG A 676 20.23 -37.00 30.47
CA ARG A 676 19.20 -35.95 30.52
C ARG A 676 19.58 -34.73 29.65
N PRO A 677 18.60 -34.08 29.01
CA PRO A 677 18.84 -32.84 28.28
C PRO A 677 19.20 -31.69 29.23
N PHE A 678 20.02 -30.74 28.76
CA PHE A 678 20.55 -29.64 29.58
C PHE A 678 19.48 -28.87 30.37
N LYS A 679 18.26 -28.74 29.82
CA LYS A 679 17.14 -28.01 30.45
C LYS A 679 16.70 -28.63 31.78
N TYR A 680 16.80 -29.96 31.92
CA TYR A 680 16.40 -30.69 33.13
C TYR A 680 17.12 -30.19 34.39
N PHE A 681 18.40 -29.81 34.25
CA PHE A 681 19.24 -29.34 35.34
C PHE A 681 18.84 -27.98 35.91
N PHE A 682 18.02 -27.21 35.19
CA PHE A 682 17.56 -25.89 35.62
C PHE A 682 16.09 -25.86 36.06
N THR A 683 15.34 -26.95 35.84
CA THR A 683 13.90 -27.01 36.12
C THR A 683 13.55 -28.07 37.18
N GLU A 684 13.94 -29.32 36.96
CA GLU A 684 13.46 -30.47 37.76
C GLU A 684 14.54 -31.03 38.69
N PHE A 685 15.82 -30.74 38.43
CA PHE A 685 16.95 -31.27 39.18
C PHE A 685 17.04 -30.78 40.63
N GLU A 686 16.45 -29.63 40.95
CA GLU A 686 16.48 -29.04 42.31
C GLU A 686 15.89 -30.00 43.37
N ALA A 687 14.89 -30.82 43.01
CA ALA A 687 14.32 -31.79 43.95
C ALA A 687 15.28 -32.95 44.30
N LEU A 688 16.27 -33.22 43.44
CA LEU A 688 17.22 -34.33 43.58
C LEU A 688 18.60 -33.89 44.09
N SER A 689 18.88 -32.58 44.12
CA SER A 689 20.22 -32.09 44.45
C SER A 689 20.61 -32.33 45.91
N GLU A 690 19.69 -32.15 46.86
CA GLU A 690 19.97 -32.39 48.29
C GLU A 690 20.22 -33.89 48.56
N GLU A 691 19.36 -34.77 48.02
CA GLU A 691 19.53 -36.21 48.18
C GLU A 691 20.86 -36.72 47.60
N LEU A 692 21.31 -36.15 46.47
CA LEU A 692 22.60 -36.51 45.88
C LEU A 692 23.77 -36.03 46.75
N LEU A 693 23.71 -34.82 47.31
CA LEU A 693 24.74 -34.33 48.23
C LEU A 693 24.83 -35.22 49.47
N ASP A 694 23.70 -35.65 50.03
CA ASP A 694 23.67 -36.61 51.14
C ASP A 694 24.32 -37.95 50.77
N ILE A 695 24.05 -38.47 49.56
CA ILE A 695 24.68 -39.71 49.07
C ILE A 695 26.19 -39.52 48.90
N LYS A 696 26.63 -38.35 48.41
CA LYS A 696 28.06 -38.03 48.29
C LYS A 696 28.76 -38.08 49.64
N GLU A 697 28.30 -37.28 50.60
CA GLU A 697 28.95 -37.12 51.90
C GLU A 697 28.92 -38.42 52.71
N ASN A 698 27.78 -39.10 52.73
CA ASN A 698 27.61 -40.27 53.59
C ASN A 698 28.23 -41.54 53.00
N LEU A 699 28.30 -41.68 51.67
CA LEU A 699 28.64 -42.95 51.03
C LEU A 699 29.77 -42.84 50.00
N LEU A 700 29.66 -41.95 49.01
CA LEU A 700 30.63 -41.92 47.90
C LEU A 700 32.01 -41.46 48.35
N ASP A 701 32.10 -40.36 49.11
CA ASP A 701 33.39 -39.80 49.54
C ASP A 701 34.12 -40.72 50.53
N PRO A 702 33.47 -41.27 51.58
CA PRO A 702 34.12 -42.23 52.46
C PRO A 702 34.65 -43.47 51.72
N ILE A 703 33.90 -43.99 50.74
CA ILE A 703 34.35 -45.13 49.93
C ILE A 703 35.52 -44.75 49.02
N ARG A 704 35.49 -43.58 48.38
CA ARG A 704 36.59 -43.09 47.53
C ARG A 704 37.87 -42.86 48.34
N VAL A 705 37.77 -42.26 49.51
CA VAL A 705 38.91 -42.07 50.43
C VAL A 705 39.45 -43.41 50.90
N PHE A 706 38.57 -44.36 51.23
CA PHE A 706 38.96 -45.71 51.62
C PHE A 706 39.74 -46.43 50.51
N MET A 707 39.18 -46.42 49.28
CA MET A 707 39.73 -47.13 48.13
C MET A 707 41.01 -46.51 47.57
N SER A 708 41.23 -45.21 47.77
CA SER A 708 42.45 -44.50 47.38
C SER A 708 43.53 -44.46 48.48
N GLY A 709 43.18 -44.81 49.72
CA GLY A 709 44.08 -44.80 50.86
C GLY A 709 44.71 -46.15 51.22
N SER A 710 45.60 -46.13 52.22
CA SER A 710 46.25 -47.33 52.76
C SER A 710 45.30 -48.31 53.45
N GLN A 711 44.06 -47.89 53.74
CA GLN A 711 43.02 -48.73 54.36
C GLN A 711 42.57 -49.87 53.42
N ALA A 712 42.49 -49.62 52.11
CA ALA A 712 42.16 -50.65 51.14
C ALA A 712 43.23 -51.77 51.11
N GLU A 713 44.52 -51.40 51.19
CA GLU A 713 45.63 -52.37 51.27
C GLU A 713 45.59 -53.20 52.55
N ILE A 714 45.31 -52.55 53.70
CA ILE A 714 45.18 -53.23 55.00
C ILE A 714 44.03 -54.24 54.96
N TYR A 715 42.87 -53.82 54.43
CA TYR A 715 41.70 -54.69 54.30
C TYR A 715 41.98 -55.86 53.35
N ALA A 716 42.59 -55.59 52.18
CA ALA A 716 42.96 -56.63 51.23
C ALA A 716 43.94 -57.65 51.84
N ARG A 717 44.93 -57.19 52.63
CA ARG A 717 45.85 -58.06 53.35
C ARG A 717 45.15 -58.92 54.39
N ALA A 718 44.26 -58.35 55.19
CA ALA A 718 43.47 -59.08 56.19
C ALA A 718 42.54 -60.13 55.53
N ALA A 719 41.91 -59.78 54.41
CA ALA A 719 41.08 -60.69 53.63
C ALA A 719 41.90 -61.83 53.00
N ALA A 720 43.08 -61.52 52.46
CA ALA A 720 44.00 -62.53 51.92
C ALA A 720 44.51 -63.47 53.02
N PHE A 721 44.90 -62.93 54.18
CA PHE A 721 45.32 -63.73 55.35
C PHE A 721 44.20 -64.67 55.81
N HIS A 722 42.97 -64.17 55.94
CA HIS A 722 41.81 -64.99 56.31
C HIS A 722 41.59 -66.13 55.30
N ARG A 723 41.67 -65.87 53.98
CA ARG A 723 41.52 -66.91 52.95
C ARG A 723 42.67 -67.92 52.97
N GLN A 724 43.91 -67.47 53.14
CA GLN A 724 45.10 -68.33 53.10
C GLN A 724 45.21 -69.25 54.32
N HIS A 725 44.82 -68.76 55.49
CA HIS A 725 44.96 -69.48 56.76
C HIS A 725 43.64 -70.01 57.32
N GLU A 726 42.56 -70.04 56.53
CA GLU A 726 41.24 -70.56 56.95
C GLU A 726 41.33 -71.94 57.61
N ALA A 727 42.12 -72.85 57.01
CA ALA A 727 42.35 -74.18 57.55
C ALA A 727 43.09 -74.18 58.90
N ASN A 728 44.05 -73.27 59.10
CA ASN A 728 44.81 -73.15 60.34
C ASN A 728 44.02 -72.47 61.45
N LEU A 729 43.19 -71.47 61.11
CA LEU A 729 42.37 -70.72 62.05
C LEU A 729 41.38 -71.63 62.80
N SER A 730 40.92 -72.72 62.18
CA SER A 730 40.04 -73.72 62.83
C SER A 730 40.68 -74.47 64.01
N TYR A 731 42.01 -74.47 64.10
CA TYR A 731 42.77 -75.13 65.19
C TYR A 731 43.24 -74.15 66.28
N LEU A 732 42.97 -72.86 66.12
CA LEU A 732 43.35 -71.80 67.06
C LEU A 732 42.15 -71.41 67.92
N VAL A 733 42.28 -71.44 69.25
CA VAL A 733 41.27 -70.91 70.17
C VAL A 733 41.62 -69.46 70.50
N HIS A 734 41.13 -68.52 69.68
CA HIS A 734 41.38 -67.09 69.86
C HIS A 734 40.10 -66.28 69.61
N ASP A 735 39.67 -65.50 70.59
CA ASP A 735 38.42 -64.73 70.56
C ASP A 735 38.35 -63.74 69.37
N GLY A 736 39.52 -63.32 68.87
CA GLY A 736 39.66 -62.44 67.72
C GLY A 736 39.27 -63.03 66.35
N ILE A 737 39.17 -64.35 66.17
CA ILE A 737 38.88 -64.96 64.86
C ILE A 737 37.47 -64.62 64.38
N GLY A 738 36.49 -64.67 65.30
CA GLY A 738 35.12 -64.25 65.02
C GLY A 738 35.04 -62.77 64.64
N SER A 739 35.83 -61.93 65.31
CA SER A 739 35.92 -60.50 65.05
C SER A 739 36.56 -60.18 63.69
N LEU A 740 37.55 -60.97 63.24
CA LEU A 740 38.15 -60.84 61.91
C LEU A 740 37.10 -61.09 60.82
N ALA A 741 36.40 -62.23 60.92
CA ALA A 741 35.41 -62.66 59.95
C ALA A 741 34.17 -61.73 59.91
N SER A 742 33.72 -61.22 61.07
CA SER A 742 32.60 -60.28 61.13
C SER A 742 32.95 -58.93 60.50
N THR A 743 34.15 -58.41 60.77
CA THR A 743 34.57 -57.09 60.25
C THR A 743 34.84 -57.14 58.73
N LEU A 744 35.34 -58.27 58.21
CA LEU A 744 35.47 -58.47 56.76
C LEU A 744 34.10 -58.60 56.05
N LYS A 745 33.04 -58.98 56.77
CA LYS A 745 31.68 -59.07 56.21
C LYS A 745 30.81 -57.84 56.51
N ASP A 746 31.30 -56.91 57.32
CA ASP A 746 30.54 -55.72 57.72
C ASP A 746 30.42 -54.74 56.52
N PRO A 747 29.20 -54.41 56.06
CA PRO A 747 29.00 -53.45 54.98
C PRO A 747 29.47 -52.04 55.35
N ASN A 748 29.67 -51.70 56.63
CA ASN A 748 30.17 -50.39 57.07
C ASN A 748 31.64 -50.39 57.46
N CYS A 749 32.42 -51.43 57.12
CA CYS A 749 33.82 -51.54 57.53
C CYS A 749 34.71 -50.39 57.05
N PHE A 750 34.30 -49.66 56.00
CA PHE A 750 34.99 -48.47 55.49
C PHE A 750 34.84 -47.23 56.39
N ARG A 751 33.95 -47.28 57.39
CA ARG A 751 33.70 -46.18 58.33
C ARG A 751 34.44 -46.44 59.66
N GLY A 752 35.30 -45.50 60.08
CA GLY A 752 35.92 -45.48 61.39
C GLY A 752 37.19 -46.35 61.55
N ALA A 753 37.51 -46.73 62.79
CA ALA A 753 38.76 -47.42 63.15
C ALA A 753 38.76 -48.94 62.90
N ALA A 754 37.67 -49.51 62.37
CA ALA A 754 37.50 -50.95 62.17
C ALA A 754 38.67 -51.57 61.36
N VAL A 755 39.17 -50.87 60.35
CA VAL A 755 40.29 -51.36 59.52
C VAL A 755 41.65 -51.23 60.20
N GLN A 756 41.83 -50.25 61.09
CA GLN A 756 43.05 -50.19 61.91
C GLN A 756 43.08 -51.32 62.94
N SER A 757 41.93 -51.62 63.55
CA SER A 757 41.76 -52.79 64.41
C SER A 757 42.00 -54.10 63.65
N LEU A 758 41.57 -54.19 62.38
CA LEU A 758 41.89 -55.32 61.50
C LEU A 758 43.39 -55.50 61.31
N ALA A 759 44.18 -54.43 61.13
CA ALA A 759 45.62 -54.53 60.99
C ALA A 759 46.28 -55.14 62.24
N THR A 760 45.92 -54.64 63.42
CA THR A 760 46.45 -55.14 64.70
C THR A 760 46.04 -56.59 64.95
N LEU A 761 44.77 -56.92 64.68
CA LEU A 761 44.22 -58.25 64.91
C LEU A 761 44.76 -59.28 63.92
N THR A 762 44.97 -58.90 62.65
CA THR A 762 45.65 -59.74 61.65
C THR A 762 47.07 -60.06 62.11
N ARG A 763 47.82 -59.07 62.60
CA ARG A 763 49.19 -59.29 63.12
C ARG A 763 49.23 -60.18 64.36
N GLN A 764 48.27 -60.04 65.27
CA GLN A 764 48.15 -60.93 66.44
C GLN A 764 47.88 -62.37 66.03
N LEU A 765 46.96 -62.57 65.08
CA LEU A 765 46.65 -63.90 64.55
C LEU A 765 47.80 -64.49 63.73
N GLU A 766 48.56 -63.68 62.97
CA GLU A 766 49.81 -64.10 62.32
C GLU A 766 50.78 -64.71 63.35
N ILE A 767 51.03 -64.00 64.46
CA ILE A 767 51.90 -64.47 65.55
C ILE A 767 51.36 -65.77 66.19
N SER A 768 50.06 -65.81 66.51
CA SER A 768 49.46 -66.99 67.14
C SER A 768 49.46 -68.23 66.22
N ILE A 769 49.33 -68.05 64.91
CA ILE A 769 49.46 -69.15 63.94
C ILE A 769 50.91 -69.62 63.85
N GLU A 770 51.89 -68.71 63.85
CA GLU A 770 53.31 -69.09 63.88
C GLU A 770 53.66 -69.87 65.15
N GLU A 771 53.17 -69.45 66.32
CA GLU A 771 53.32 -70.16 67.58
C GLU A 771 52.68 -71.56 67.52
N LEU A 772 51.46 -71.67 67.00
CA LEU A 772 50.77 -72.95 66.83
C LEU A 772 51.53 -73.88 65.87
N LEU A 773 51.98 -73.38 64.72
CA LEU A 773 52.76 -74.17 63.76
C LEU A 773 54.10 -74.60 64.35
N SER A 774 54.77 -73.73 65.11
CA SER A 774 56.01 -74.05 65.80
C SER A 774 55.82 -75.15 66.85
N ALA A 775 54.76 -75.04 67.67
CA ALA A 775 54.42 -76.05 68.67
C ALA A 775 54.05 -77.40 68.03
N GLU A 776 53.26 -77.40 66.96
CA GLU A 776 52.88 -78.62 66.24
C GLU A 776 54.08 -79.27 65.54
N ARG A 777 54.99 -78.48 64.96
CA ARG A 777 56.25 -78.98 64.39
C ARG A 777 57.16 -79.58 65.46
N ALA A 778 57.25 -78.97 66.63
CA ALA A 778 58.02 -79.51 67.75
C ALA A 778 57.42 -80.84 68.26
N ASN A 779 56.09 -80.91 68.43
CA ASN A 779 55.41 -82.15 68.82
C ASN A 779 55.59 -83.25 67.76
N ALA A 780 55.48 -82.90 66.48
CA ALA A 780 55.73 -83.79 65.37
C ALA A 780 57.17 -84.33 65.35
N ALA A 781 58.15 -83.47 65.61
CA ALA A 781 59.55 -83.86 65.71
C ALA A 781 59.79 -84.83 66.88
N VAL A 782 59.22 -84.55 68.06
CA VAL A 782 59.31 -85.42 69.24
C VAL A 782 58.71 -86.80 68.96
N GLU A 783 57.55 -86.89 68.29
CA GLU A 783 56.97 -88.18 67.94
C GLU A 783 57.74 -88.92 66.85
N LEU A 784 58.31 -88.21 65.87
CA LEU A 784 59.22 -88.80 64.87
C LEU A 784 60.48 -89.37 65.52
N ASP A 785 61.09 -88.65 66.47
CA ASP A 785 62.25 -89.14 67.22
C ASP A 785 61.88 -90.35 68.08
N ARG A 786 60.71 -90.35 68.71
CA ARG A 786 60.20 -91.52 69.45
C ARG A 786 59.99 -92.74 68.55
N LEU A 787 59.42 -92.55 67.36
CA LEU A 787 59.25 -93.63 66.37
C LEU A 787 60.60 -94.15 65.87
N ARG A 788 61.59 -93.26 65.70
CA ARG A 788 62.96 -93.60 65.34
C ARG A 788 63.63 -94.45 66.41
N GLU A 789 63.62 -94.01 67.66
CA GLU A 789 64.16 -94.76 68.80
C GLU A 789 63.51 -96.15 68.94
N ARG A 790 62.20 -96.24 68.70
CA ARG A 790 61.45 -97.51 68.75
C ARG A 790 61.89 -98.49 67.65
N ILE A 791 62.22 -98.01 66.45
CA ILE A 791 62.76 -98.85 65.38
C ILE A 791 64.21 -99.25 65.67
N GLU A 792 65.03 -98.31 66.12
CA GLU A 792 66.46 -98.55 66.43
C GLU A 792 66.64 -99.55 67.59
N SER A 793 65.72 -99.58 68.56
CA SER A 793 65.72 -100.52 69.68
C SER A 793 65.11 -101.90 69.38
N HIS A 794 64.53 -102.09 68.19
CA HIS A 794 63.92 -103.37 67.82
C HIS A 794 65.01 -104.43 67.55
N PRO A 795 64.92 -105.67 68.08
CA PRO A 795 65.96 -106.70 67.91
C PRO A 795 66.31 -106.97 66.43
N GLY A 796 65.28 -106.98 65.58
CA GLY A 796 65.43 -107.15 64.14
C GLY A 796 66.16 -106.01 63.42
N TYR A 797 66.37 -104.83 64.04
CA TYR A 797 67.14 -103.73 63.47
C TYR A 797 68.66 -104.02 63.48
N MET A 798 69.15 -104.75 64.49
CA MET A 798 70.56 -105.10 64.60
C MET A 798 71.01 -106.12 63.55
N GLU A 799 70.07 -106.96 63.07
CA GLU A 799 70.30 -108.01 62.06
C GLU A 799 70.28 -107.49 60.60
N VAL A 800 69.93 -106.22 60.39
CA VAL A 800 69.83 -105.62 59.04
C VAL A 800 71.18 -105.06 58.57
N ASP A 801 71.45 -105.15 57.27
CA ASP A 801 72.64 -104.60 56.62
C ASP A 801 72.66 -103.05 56.63
N ASP A 802 73.86 -102.49 56.58
CA ASP A 802 74.08 -101.04 56.73
C ASP A 802 73.38 -100.20 55.65
N ASN A 803 73.12 -100.75 54.46
CA ASN A 803 72.37 -100.05 53.41
C ASN A 803 70.89 -99.87 53.77
N LYS A 804 70.26 -100.87 54.39
CA LYS A 804 68.87 -100.74 54.84
C LYS A 804 68.75 -99.85 56.08
N LYS A 805 69.72 -99.89 57.00
CA LYS A 805 69.80 -98.93 58.12
C LYS A 805 69.87 -97.49 57.61
N ARG A 806 70.74 -97.20 56.62
CA ARG A 806 70.79 -95.89 55.95
C ARG A 806 69.45 -95.50 55.31
N THR A 807 68.78 -96.44 54.64
CA THR A 807 67.49 -96.18 53.99
C THR A 807 66.40 -95.77 55.00
N ILE A 808 66.37 -96.40 56.17
CA ILE A 808 65.46 -96.04 57.26
C ILE A 808 65.77 -94.61 57.75
N HIS A 809 67.03 -94.30 58.07
CA HIS A 809 67.42 -92.95 58.48
C HIS A 809 67.06 -91.87 57.45
N THR A 810 67.36 -92.08 56.17
CA THR A 810 67.01 -91.14 55.10
C THR A 810 65.49 -90.97 54.96
N THR A 811 64.71 -91.98 55.30
CA THR A 811 63.23 -91.89 55.29
C THR A 811 62.73 -91.02 56.43
N PHE A 812 63.27 -91.17 57.64
CA PHE A 812 62.98 -90.27 58.77
C PHE A 812 63.41 -88.83 58.48
N GLU A 813 64.60 -88.62 57.89
CA GLU A 813 65.09 -87.28 57.51
C GLU A 813 64.17 -86.59 56.48
N LYS A 814 63.68 -87.33 55.48
CA LYS A 814 62.73 -86.81 54.50
C LYS A 814 61.41 -86.39 55.13
N VAL A 815 60.88 -87.20 56.05
CA VAL A 815 59.62 -86.89 56.74
C VAL A 815 59.81 -85.73 57.72
N ALA A 816 60.94 -85.68 58.44
CA ALA A 816 61.29 -84.55 59.30
C ALA A 816 61.42 -83.23 58.52
N SER A 817 62.06 -83.25 57.34
CA SER A 817 62.12 -82.09 56.44
C SER A 817 60.72 -81.68 55.94
N THR A 818 59.87 -82.64 55.57
CA THR A 818 58.49 -82.37 55.14
C THR A 818 57.66 -81.74 56.27
N VAL A 819 57.81 -82.21 57.50
CA VAL A 819 57.16 -81.63 58.69
C VAL A 819 57.69 -80.22 58.97
N SER A 820 59.00 -79.98 58.85
CA SER A 820 59.58 -78.66 59.10
C SER A 820 59.08 -77.58 58.13
N GLU A 821 58.75 -77.94 56.90
CA GLU A 821 58.34 -76.99 55.85
C GLU A 821 56.81 -76.85 55.70
N GLN A 822 56.02 -77.73 56.31
CA GLN A 822 54.56 -77.76 56.13
C GLN A 822 53.88 -76.54 56.76
N PRO A 823 53.15 -75.69 55.98
CA PRO A 823 52.46 -74.51 56.51
C PRO A 823 51.05 -74.79 57.07
N LEU A 824 50.53 -76.02 56.93
CA LEU A 824 49.18 -76.38 57.38
C LEU A 824 49.22 -77.32 58.60
N VAL A 825 48.60 -76.88 59.70
CA VAL A 825 48.39 -77.68 60.93
C VAL A 825 47.72 -79.04 60.67
N PRO A 826 46.62 -79.15 59.88
CA PRO A 826 45.99 -80.44 59.62
C PRO A 826 46.92 -81.42 58.90
N LEU A 827 47.71 -80.92 57.94
CA LEU A 827 48.62 -81.75 57.16
C LEU A 827 49.86 -82.15 57.96
N LEU A 828 50.33 -81.31 58.89
CA LEU A 828 51.35 -81.66 59.89
C LEU A 828 50.92 -82.88 60.72
N ARG A 829 49.73 -82.80 61.32
CA ARG A 829 49.18 -83.88 62.17
C ARG A 829 48.93 -85.17 61.40
N GLU A 830 48.44 -85.07 60.16
CA GLU A 830 48.21 -86.24 59.31
C GLU A 830 49.52 -86.90 58.85
N THR A 831 50.54 -86.11 58.52
CA THR A 831 51.84 -86.61 58.05
C THR A 831 52.50 -87.49 59.11
N VAL A 832 52.53 -87.05 60.37
CA VAL A 832 53.10 -87.84 61.48
C VAL A 832 52.24 -89.05 61.82
N ARG A 833 50.90 -88.93 61.74
CA ARG A 833 50.00 -90.07 62.02
C ARG A 833 50.09 -91.17 60.96
N ARG A 834 50.35 -90.80 59.69
CA ARG A 834 50.43 -91.73 58.56
C ARG A 834 51.78 -92.43 58.50
N PHE A 835 52.83 -91.74 58.92
CA PHE A 835 54.19 -92.25 59.04
C PHE A 835 54.32 -93.22 60.22
#